data_AF-A0AAV9M2G2-F1
#
_entry.id   AF-A0AAV9M2G2-F1
#
_cell.length_a   1.000
_cell.length_b   1.000
_cell.length_c   1.000
_cell.angle_alpha   90.00
_cell.angle_beta   90.00
_cell.angle_gamma   90.00
#
_symmetry.space_group_name_H-M   'P 1'
#
loop_
_entity.id
_entity.type
_entity.pdbx_description
1 polymer ?
#
loop_
_entity_poly.entity_id
_entity_poly.type
_entity_poly.pdbx_seq_one_letter_code
_entity_poly.pdbx_strand_id
1 'polypeptide(L)'
;METVTVASSTSRFRFRDIPADDDSTEAHSASDFSSVSSDFDADTELQSMTAKGITHLCSELLELKRESVEDFQKIIFTNYSVFIGIFEGTKNLESDLLQLKYQVAKQKGLIKDLTNGVFLKFLEEENTESNLEDSLTDYTSLSSIIDAHTNEVSEILDDLLSEHRLDEAISFLEKEAEFFKDSQLTENPLTDELMCYNSKISEKTSMIADQLTVVAKNPRVSAPELQKALVGLRRIGERDLATELLFKYYQSRIADGTHDMFFSKAYTHELYLREVSKFLFSMISQAAKSFTHLHGENSSYESELHRWVMEQTAIFSVCFNNYVISMVEPSNGLSTAVEAVQSTMAYCSLLEAQGIELQSSLIEHIRPCMHEVLHIHVQHFKKVIGIFTSCETWVLGRYLVSGILLPDSYSTNTGQPLSEYCLLTNSGRKFITLNQAILEEISPLIQLHMEGLLLRGLLDLFTEYTSILESALTNQTEIEEVDSRINMAKSVEQQVSLISNLSKLAQFFSSMIRRAFCDTYHLEFEIDNYELFINDNCSRLRSQFCKQLILKSGHRCSPPPACCTDLQPSISYQELYFALRNLKEHADDTLIEMKWLKDLFIELMEMMLDTNMDKEETFLILNLKQLTLDIHFLIEIAKWGGYLSDTIMNFYFHSESRIKSAFLSTEMDLERYMIYVEWATKTAIEALQKLHELDKAETLSSEFINNIEEETNNSTESCGSIDATKSKDVTACIKMFEIGIVPLEGNASVEEENEK
;
A
#
# COMPACT_ATOMS: atom_id res chain seq x y z
N MET A 1 -51.28 -19.52 13.19
CA MET A 1 -50.95 -20.80 12.52
C MET A 1 -51.14 -20.57 11.03
N GLU A 2 -50.08 -20.12 10.37
CA GLU A 2 -49.73 -20.36 8.96
C GLU A 2 -48.36 -19.68 8.78
N THR A 3 -47.37 -20.50 8.51
CA THR A 3 -45.94 -20.19 8.47
C THR A 3 -45.57 -19.60 7.11
N VAL A 4 -45.08 -18.36 7.07
CA VAL A 4 -44.45 -17.79 5.87
C VAL A 4 -42.94 -17.99 5.98
N THR A 5 -42.45 -19.05 5.34
CA THR A 5 -41.04 -19.30 5.07
C THR A 5 -40.53 -18.31 4.02
N VAL A 6 -39.59 -17.45 4.40
CA VAL A 6 -38.83 -16.60 3.48
C VAL A 6 -37.76 -17.47 2.81
N ALA A 7 -37.97 -17.82 1.54
CA ALA A 7 -36.97 -18.49 0.73
C ALA A 7 -35.94 -17.46 0.24
N SER A 8 -34.70 -17.60 0.72
CA SER A 8 -33.52 -16.89 0.22
C SER A 8 -33.18 -17.38 -1.19
N SER A 9 -33.31 -16.51 -2.19
CA SER A 9 -32.84 -16.77 -3.56
C SER A 9 -31.32 -16.59 -3.61
N THR A 10 -30.59 -17.68 -3.36
CA THR A 10 -29.17 -17.79 -3.66
C THR A 10 -29.00 -18.11 -5.14
N SER A 11 -28.73 -17.11 -5.98
CA SER A 11 -28.29 -17.36 -7.36
C SER A 11 -26.82 -17.80 -7.36
N ARG A 12 -26.61 -19.12 -7.23
CA ARG A 12 -25.31 -19.73 -7.52
C ARG A 12 -25.03 -19.58 -9.01
N PHE A 13 -24.03 -18.77 -9.36
CA PHE A 13 -23.35 -18.85 -10.64
C PHE A 13 -22.84 -20.29 -10.84
N ARG A 14 -23.36 -20.98 -11.86
CA ARG A 14 -22.81 -22.25 -12.34
C ARG A 14 -22.13 -21.97 -13.68
N PHE A 15 -20.81 -22.08 -13.72
CA PHE A 15 -20.10 -22.30 -14.98
C PHE A 15 -20.63 -23.62 -15.56
N ARG A 16 -21.18 -23.58 -16.78
CA ARG A 16 -21.43 -24.80 -17.55
C ARG A 16 -20.16 -25.14 -18.31
N ASP A 17 -19.56 -26.27 -17.94
CA ASP A 17 -18.48 -26.89 -18.69
C ASP A 17 -18.96 -27.35 -20.08
N ILE A 18 -18.01 -27.33 -20.99
CA ILE A 18 -18.06 -27.69 -22.41
C ILE A 18 -18.63 -29.10 -22.62
N PRO A 19 -19.51 -29.30 -23.62
CA PRO A 19 -19.56 -30.55 -24.37
C PRO A 19 -19.02 -30.33 -25.78
N ALA A 20 -18.11 -31.22 -26.16
CA ALA A 20 -17.61 -31.40 -27.52
C ALA A 20 -18.72 -31.86 -28.48
N ASP A 21 -18.48 -31.55 -29.76
CA ASP A 21 -19.19 -31.96 -30.99
C ASP A 21 -20.16 -33.16 -30.86
N ASP A 22 -21.42 -32.94 -31.28
CA ASP A 22 -22.05 -33.88 -32.20
C ASP A 22 -23.18 -33.22 -33.01
N ASP A 23 -23.22 -33.60 -34.28
CA ASP A 23 -24.03 -33.08 -35.37
C ASP A 23 -25.34 -33.88 -35.45
N SER A 24 -26.52 -33.22 -35.47
CA SER A 24 -27.75 -33.63 -36.21
C SER A 24 -29.04 -32.95 -35.74
N THR A 25 -29.54 -32.07 -36.62
CA THR A 25 -30.92 -31.95 -37.15
C THR A 25 -32.16 -32.40 -36.35
N GLU A 26 -33.07 -31.42 -36.17
CA GLU A 26 -34.56 -31.42 -36.30
C GLU A 26 -35.23 -30.63 -35.14
N ALA A 27 -35.61 -29.36 -35.33
CA ALA A 27 -36.93 -28.88 -35.80
C ALA A 27 -38.07 -29.20 -34.79
N HIS A 28 -38.95 -28.34 -34.26
CA HIS A 28 -39.53 -27.02 -34.58
C HIS A 28 -40.06 -26.41 -33.25
N SER A 29 -40.19 -25.11 -33.05
CA SER A 29 -41.36 -24.30 -33.47
C SER A 29 -41.17 -22.89 -32.90
N ALA A 30 -41.14 -21.87 -33.78
CA ALA A 30 -42.19 -20.86 -33.96
C ALA A 30 -42.29 -19.88 -32.77
N SER A 31 -42.17 -18.56 -32.91
CA SER A 31 -42.53 -17.71 -34.05
C SER A 31 -42.04 -16.28 -33.82
N ASP A 32 -41.48 -15.69 -34.87
CA ASP A 32 -41.69 -14.34 -35.41
C ASP A 32 -41.81 -13.15 -34.43
N PHE A 33 -40.93 -12.16 -34.57
CA PHE A 33 -41.29 -10.93 -35.28
C PHE A 33 -40.04 -10.24 -35.86
N SER A 34 -40.22 -9.84 -37.12
CA SER A 34 -39.24 -9.39 -38.11
C SER A 34 -38.62 -8.03 -37.84
N SER A 35 -37.31 -7.98 -38.03
CA SER A 35 -36.50 -6.82 -38.36
C SER A 35 -36.73 -6.35 -39.81
N VAL A 36 -36.57 -5.04 -40.03
CA VAL A 36 -36.15 -4.47 -41.32
C VAL A 36 -34.92 -3.63 -41.03
N SER A 37 -33.75 -4.15 -41.40
CA SER A 37 -32.56 -3.36 -41.68
C SER A 37 -32.00 -3.82 -43.02
N SER A 38 -31.91 -2.88 -43.95
CA SER A 38 -31.36 -3.07 -45.29
C SER A 38 -29.85 -3.30 -45.25
N ASP A 39 -29.45 -4.32 -46.02
CA ASP A 39 -28.14 -4.70 -46.55
C ASP A 39 -27.04 -3.63 -46.56
N PHE A 40 -25.83 -4.04 -46.12
CA PHE A 40 -24.56 -4.05 -46.85
C PHE A 40 -23.57 -4.86 -45.99
N ASP A 41 -23.33 -6.15 -46.24
CA ASP A 41 -22.52 -6.81 -47.28
C ASP A 41 -21.09 -7.14 -46.79
N ALA A 42 -20.78 -8.42 -46.97
CA ALA A 42 -19.51 -9.15 -46.97
C ALA A 42 -18.32 -8.67 -46.09
N ASP A 43 -18.04 -9.45 -45.03
CA ASP A 43 -16.68 -9.94 -44.68
C ASP A 43 -16.78 -10.85 -43.44
N THR A 44 -17.18 -12.11 -43.63
CA THR A 44 -17.31 -13.07 -42.52
C THR A 44 -16.54 -14.35 -42.76
N GLU A 45 -15.25 -14.24 -43.08
CA GLU A 45 -14.39 -15.43 -43.11
C GLU A 45 -12.92 -15.09 -42.82
N LEU A 46 -12.65 -14.66 -41.57
CA LEU A 46 -11.38 -14.79 -40.81
C LEU A 46 -11.42 -13.95 -39.52
N GLN A 47 -12.40 -14.18 -38.65
CA GLN A 47 -12.39 -13.56 -37.32
C GLN A 47 -11.52 -14.39 -36.36
N SER A 48 -10.48 -13.77 -35.80
CA SER A 48 -9.63 -14.39 -34.78
C SER A 48 -10.47 -14.84 -33.57
N MET A 49 -10.00 -15.83 -32.81
CA MET A 49 -10.67 -16.31 -31.59
C MET A 49 -10.96 -15.16 -30.60
N THR A 50 -10.12 -14.12 -30.60
CA THR A 50 -10.33 -12.89 -29.81
C THR A 50 -11.53 -12.09 -30.31
N ALA A 51 -11.72 -11.95 -31.63
CA ALA A 51 -12.86 -11.23 -32.20
C ALA A 51 -14.18 -11.96 -31.90
N LYS A 52 -14.20 -13.30 -32.02
CA LYS A 52 -15.36 -14.12 -31.65
C LYS A 52 -15.69 -14.02 -30.14
N GLY A 53 -14.65 -14.02 -29.29
CA GLY A 53 -14.79 -13.83 -27.85
C GLY A 53 -15.37 -12.47 -27.49
N ILE A 54 -14.91 -11.40 -28.16
CA ILE A 54 -15.46 -10.05 -27.97
C ILE A 54 -16.92 -9.98 -28.41
N THR A 55 -17.28 -10.56 -29.55
CA THR A 55 -18.69 -10.59 -29.99
C THR A 55 -19.59 -11.40 -29.05
N HIS A 56 -19.09 -12.50 -28.48
CA HIS A 56 -19.82 -13.27 -27.47
C HIS A 56 -20.05 -12.45 -26.20
N LEU A 57 -19.01 -11.80 -25.67
CA LEU A 57 -19.10 -10.93 -24.50
C LEU A 57 -20.09 -9.77 -24.73
N CYS A 58 -20.06 -9.15 -25.91
CA CYS A 58 -21.01 -8.09 -26.26
C CYS A 58 -22.46 -8.62 -26.32
N SER A 59 -22.65 -9.87 -26.73
CA SER A 59 -23.98 -10.52 -26.76
C SER A 59 -24.49 -10.81 -25.36
N GLU A 60 -23.64 -11.36 -24.47
CA GLU A 60 -23.97 -11.58 -23.05
C GLU A 60 -24.27 -10.26 -22.33
N LEU A 61 -23.52 -9.19 -22.62
CA LEU A 61 -23.78 -7.87 -22.05
C LEU A 61 -25.15 -7.32 -22.48
N LEU A 62 -25.57 -7.57 -23.71
CA LEU A 62 -26.89 -7.15 -24.20
C LEU A 62 -28.03 -7.98 -23.57
N GLU A 63 -27.78 -9.27 -23.32
CA GLU A 63 -28.73 -10.14 -22.62
C GLU A 63 -28.88 -9.75 -21.14
N LEU A 64 -27.76 -9.57 -20.42
CA LEU A 64 -27.74 -9.05 -19.04
C LEU A 64 -28.44 -7.70 -18.93
N LYS A 65 -28.22 -6.79 -19.90
CA LYS A 65 -28.91 -5.51 -19.94
C LYS A 65 -30.42 -5.71 -20.04
N ARG A 66 -30.89 -6.62 -20.90
CA ARG A 66 -32.32 -6.91 -21.07
C ARG A 66 -32.92 -7.47 -19.78
N GLU A 67 -32.29 -8.49 -19.20
CA GLU A 67 -32.75 -9.13 -17.97
C GLU A 67 -32.79 -8.13 -16.80
N SER A 68 -31.75 -7.30 -16.63
CA SER A 68 -31.73 -6.29 -15.56
C SER A 68 -32.81 -5.22 -15.72
N VAL A 69 -33.18 -4.85 -16.95
CA VAL A 69 -34.26 -3.89 -17.20
C VAL A 69 -35.62 -4.50 -16.87
N GLU A 70 -35.84 -5.76 -17.23
CA GLU A 70 -37.08 -6.48 -16.88
C GLU A 70 -37.23 -6.68 -15.37
N ASP A 71 -36.15 -7.06 -14.68
CA ASP A 71 -36.14 -7.19 -13.22
C ASP A 71 -36.36 -5.84 -12.54
N PHE A 72 -35.72 -4.77 -13.03
CA PHE A 72 -35.93 -3.42 -12.51
C PHE A 72 -37.38 -2.96 -12.67
N GLN A 73 -38.00 -3.20 -13.84
CA GLN A 73 -39.42 -2.90 -14.05
C GLN A 73 -40.32 -3.71 -13.13
N LYS A 74 -40.04 -5.00 -12.94
CA LYS A 74 -40.81 -5.87 -12.05
C LYS A 74 -40.72 -5.42 -10.59
N ILE A 75 -39.54 -5.02 -10.13
CA ILE A 75 -39.33 -4.49 -8.79
C ILE A 75 -40.12 -3.18 -8.62
N ILE A 76 -40.06 -2.27 -9.59
CA ILE A 76 -40.82 -1.02 -9.57
C ILE A 76 -42.32 -1.32 -9.48
N PHE A 77 -42.90 -2.09 -10.41
CA PHE A 77 -44.33 -2.36 -10.42
C PHE A 77 -44.82 -3.05 -9.14
N THR A 78 -44.02 -3.97 -8.60
CA THR A 78 -44.35 -4.67 -7.35
C THR A 78 -44.31 -3.70 -6.16
N ASN A 79 -43.24 -2.93 -6.02
CA ASN A 79 -43.07 -2.00 -4.90
C ASN A 79 -44.09 -0.87 -4.93
N TYR A 80 -44.40 -0.31 -6.10
CA TYR A 80 -45.42 0.74 -6.21
C TYR A 80 -46.83 0.19 -5.96
N SER A 81 -47.14 -1.04 -6.37
CA SER A 81 -48.44 -1.66 -6.08
C SER A 81 -48.60 -1.95 -4.58
N VAL A 82 -47.54 -2.43 -3.93
CA VAL A 82 -47.51 -2.61 -2.46
C VAL A 82 -47.65 -1.27 -1.75
N PHE A 83 -46.95 -0.23 -2.21
CA PHE A 83 -47.06 1.11 -1.64
C PHE A 83 -48.47 1.70 -1.75
N ILE A 84 -49.11 1.58 -2.93
CA ILE A 84 -50.51 2.02 -3.12
C ILE A 84 -51.45 1.23 -2.19
N GLY A 85 -51.26 -0.08 -2.05
CA GLY A 85 -52.04 -0.92 -1.14
C GLY A 85 -51.89 -0.50 0.33
N ILE A 86 -50.67 -0.18 0.77
CA ILE A 86 -50.41 0.34 2.12
C ILE A 86 -51.05 1.71 2.30
N PHE A 87 -50.96 2.58 1.29
CA PHE A 87 -51.55 3.93 1.35
C PHE A 87 -53.07 3.88 1.44
N GLU A 88 -53.72 3.01 0.67
CA GLU A 88 -55.16 2.79 0.73
C GLU A 88 -55.59 2.12 2.04
N GLY A 89 -54.80 1.17 2.55
CA GLY A 89 -54.99 0.59 3.88
C GLY A 89 -54.89 1.65 5.00
N THR A 90 -53.98 2.61 4.87
CA THR A 90 -53.81 3.72 5.82
C THR A 90 -55.02 4.65 5.83
N LYS A 91 -55.60 4.93 4.65
CA LYS A 91 -56.82 5.72 4.52
C LYS A 91 -58.03 5.05 5.20
N ASN A 92 -58.14 3.73 5.09
CA ASN A 92 -59.19 2.98 5.76
C ASN A 92 -59.00 2.99 7.29
N LEU A 93 -57.74 2.86 7.75
CA LEU A 93 -57.40 2.93 9.17
C LEU A 93 -57.72 4.30 9.79
N GLU A 94 -57.57 5.39 9.04
CA GLU A 94 -57.97 6.73 9.50
C GLU A 94 -59.48 6.84 9.74
N SER A 95 -60.30 6.23 8.88
CA SER A 95 -61.75 6.12 9.06
C SER A 95 -62.10 5.30 10.32
N ASP A 96 -61.41 4.18 10.53
CA ASP A 96 -61.60 3.33 11.71
C ASP A 96 -61.18 4.05 13.00
N LEU A 97 -60.10 4.85 12.96
CA LEU A 97 -59.65 5.69 14.08
C LEU A 97 -60.69 6.77 14.43
N LEU A 98 -61.30 7.39 13.42
CA LEU A 98 -62.40 8.35 13.62
C LEU A 98 -63.61 7.69 14.27
N GLN A 99 -63.97 6.48 13.85
CA GLN A 99 -65.05 5.70 14.44
C GLN A 99 -64.72 5.30 15.89
N LEU A 100 -63.48 4.89 16.17
CA LEU A 100 -63.03 4.57 17.52
C LEU A 100 -63.05 5.81 18.42
N LYS A 101 -62.58 6.95 17.94
CA LYS A 101 -62.61 8.22 18.67
C LYS A 101 -64.05 8.63 19.01
N TYR A 102 -64.98 8.42 18.09
CA TYR A 102 -66.41 8.63 18.35
C TYR A 102 -66.95 7.67 19.44
N GLN A 103 -66.58 6.39 19.40
CA GLN A 103 -67.00 5.43 20.43
C GLN A 103 -66.39 5.72 21.80
N VAL A 104 -65.12 6.09 21.86
CA VAL A 104 -64.43 6.50 23.10
C VAL A 104 -65.05 7.77 23.66
N ALA A 105 -65.39 8.75 22.82
CA ALA A 105 -66.10 9.95 23.27
C ALA A 105 -67.48 9.62 23.84
N LYS A 106 -68.21 8.68 23.21
CA LYS A 106 -69.51 8.20 23.70
C LYS A 106 -69.37 7.46 25.05
N GLN A 107 -68.37 6.60 25.20
CA GLN A 107 -68.07 5.91 26.47
C GLN A 107 -67.63 6.89 27.55
N LYS A 108 -66.84 7.91 27.22
CA LYS A 108 -66.46 8.99 28.14
C LYS A 108 -67.68 9.78 28.63
N GLY A 109 -68.67 10.01 27.78
CA GLY A 109 -69.96 10.60 28.17
C GLY A 109 -70.71 9.72 29.16
N LEU A 110 -70.86 8.42 28.87
CA LEU A 110 -71.51 7.46 29.76
C LEU A 110 -70.81 7.33 31.12
N ILE A 111 -69.48 7.33 31.13
CA ILE A 111 -68.69 7.31 32.37
C ILE A 111 -68.92 8.60 33.15
N LYS A 112 -68.95 9.77 32.50
CA LYS A 112 -69.24 11.04 33.17
C LYS A 112 -70.65 11.07 33.77
N ASP A 113 -71.63 10.50 33.07
CA ASP A 113 -73.01 10.37 33.56
C ASP A 113 -73.11 9.39 34.74
N LEU A 114 -72.34 8.30 34.72
CA LEU A 114 -72.22 7.35 35.83
C LEU A 114 -71.51 7.99 37.03
N THR A 115 -70.40 8.68 36.83
CA THR A 115 -69.66 9.39 37.88
C THR A 115 -70.54 10.44 38.54
N ASN A 116 -71.29 11.23 37.77
CA ASN A 116 -72.23 12.21 38.32
C ASN A 116 -73.43 11.57 39.04
N GLY A 117 -73.95 10.44 38.53
CA GLY A 117 -75.05 9.71 39.14
C GLY A 117 -74.69 8.94 40.42
N VAL A 118 -73.42 8.52 40.55
CA VAL A 118 -72.88 7.84 41.74
C VAL A 118 -72.40 8.85 42.79
N PHE A 119 -71.77 9.97 42.39
CA PHE A 119 -71.37 11.03 43.34
C PHE A 119 -72.55 11.73 44.02
N LEU A 120 -73.66 11.95 43.31
CA LEU A 120 -74.85 12.58 43.90
C LEU A 120 -75.59 11.68 44.89
N LYS A 121 -75.52 10.35 44.72
CA LYS A 121 -76.10 9.40 45.69
C LYS A 121 -75.27 9.24 46.95
N PHE A 122 -73.94 9.29 46.83
CA PHE A 122 -73.03 9.17 47.96
C PHE A 122 -73.07 10.42 48.87
N LEU A 123 -73.18 11.61 48.27
CA LEU A 123 -73.30 12.88 49.01
C LEU A 123 -74.65 13.11 49.71
N GLU A 124 -75.71 12.39 49.33
CA GLU A 124 -77.01 12.43 50.04
C GLU A 124 -77.08 11.47 51.23
N GLU A 125 -76.30 10.37 51.23
CA GLU A 125 -76.25 9.42 52.36
C GLU A 125 -75.27 9.85 53.47
N GLU A 126 -74.18 10.57 53.14
CA GLU A 126 -73.16 10.99 54.12
C GLU A 126 -73.56 12.24 54.93
N ASN A 127 -74.57 12.99 54.51
CA ASN A 127 -75.02 14.23 55.19
C ASN A 127 -76.07 13.99 56.30
N THR A 128 -76.42 12.73 56.59
CA THR A 128 -77.43 12.36 57.60
C THR A 128 -76.88 11.76 58.90
N GLU A 129 -75.55 11.61 59.05
CA GLU A 129 -74.91 11.18 60.30
C GLU A 129 -73.94 12.23 60.86
N SER A 130 -74.45 13.44 61.08
CA SER A 130 -73.81 14.37 62.00
C SER A 130 -74.87 14.88 62.98
N ASN A 131 -74.95 14.28 64.16
CA ASN A 131 -75.33 14.90 65.43
C ASN A 131 -75.42 13.83 66.52
N LEU A 132 -74.36 13.70 67.34
CA LEU A 132 -74.43 13.43 68.79
C LEU A 132 -73.03 13.60 69.42
N GLU A 133 -72.83 14.82 69.92
CA GLU A 133 -72.31 15.20 71.25
C GLU A 133 -71.23 14.33 71.95
N ASP A 134 -70.14 15.03 72.28
CA ASP A 134 -69.32 14.95 73.50
C ASP A 134 -68.46 13.71 73.85
N SER A 135 -67.15 13.96 73.78
CA SER A 135 -66.18 13.89 74.89
C SER A 135 -65.01 12.91 74.77
N LEU A 136 -63.85 13.43 75.21
CA LEU A 136 -62.63 12.77 75.70
C LEU A 136 -61.62 12.24 74.68
N THR A 137 -60.59 13.09 74.50
CA THR A 137 -59.17 12.76 74.38
C THR A 137 -58.76 11.34 74.78
N ASP A 138 -58.11 10.63 73.87
CA ASP A 138 -56.98 9.75 74.20
C ASP A 138 -55.87 9.91 73.15
N TYR A 139 -54.64 10.04 73.63
CA TYR A 139 -53.47 10.46 72.85
C TYR A 139 -53.04 9.37 71.86
N THR A 140 -53.33 9.54 70.56
CA THR A 140 -52.57 8.85 69.51
C THR A 140 -51.16 9.44 69.49
N SER A 141 -50.23 8.78 70.18
CA SER A 141 -48.82 9.19 70.24
C SER A 141 -48.28 9.33 68.80
N LEU A 142 -47.57 10.42 68.51
CA LEU A 142 -46.94 10.68 67.20
C LEU A 142 -46.08 9.48 66.73
N SER A 143 -45.49 8.76 67.68
CA SER A 143 -44.78 7.49 67.51
C SER A 143 -45.65 6.38 66.87
N SER A 144 -46.90 6.22 67.31
CA SER A 144 -47.82 5.23 66.73
C SER A 144 -48.25 5.57 65.29
N ILE A 145 -48.27 6.85 64.93
CA ILE A 145 -48.58 7.32 63.58
C ILE A 145 -47.41 7.03 62.65
N ILE A 146 -46.17 7.31 63.10
CA ILE A 146 -44.95 7.00 62.34
C ILE A 146 -44.79 5.49 62.15
N ASP A 147 -45.02 4.67 63.19
CA ASP A 147 -44.95 3.21 63.07
C ASP A 147 -46.05 2.63 62.16
N ALA A 148 -47.29 3.13 62.24
CA ALA A 148 -48.37 2.71 61.35
C ALA A 148 -48.06 3.06 59.89
N HIS A 149 -47.61 4.28 59.64
CA HIS A 149 -47.18 4.74 58.33
C HIS A 149 -45.98 3.94 57.79
N THR A 150 -45.01 3.62 58.65
CA THR A 150 -43.85 2.78 58.30
C THR A 150 -44.28 1.39 57.83
N ASN A 151 -45.29 0.80 58.49
CA ASN A 151 -45.82 -0.50 58.10
C ASN A 151 -46.64 -0.42 56.80
N GLU A 152 -47.47 0.61 56.64
CA GLU A 152 -48.25 0.83 55.41
C GLU A 152 -47.34 1.00 54.18
N VAL A 153 -46.30 1.84 54.28
CA VAL A 153 -45.30 2.02 53.22
C VAL A 153 -44.57 0.71 52.92
N SER A 154 -44.25 -0.08 53.95
CA SER A 154 -43.61 -1.40 53.77
C SER A 154 -44.53 -2.40 53.06
N GLU A 155 -45.81 -2.46 53.42
CA GLU A 155 -46.80 -3.36 52.80
C GLU A 155 -47.03 -3.00 51.32
N ILE A 156 -47.21 -1.72 51.01
CA ILE A 156 -47.36 -1.23 49.63
C ILE A 156 -46.12 -1.59 48.79
N LEU A 157 -44.92 -1.42 49.34
CA LEU A 157 -43.69 -1.79 48.65
C LEU A 157 -43.56 -3.30 48.46
N ASP A 158 -43.95 -4.11 49.43
CA ASP A 158 -43.94 -5.58 49.31
C ASP A 158 -44.93 -6.06 48.25
N ASP A 159 -46.12 -5.48 48.19
CA ASP A 159 -47.10 -5.77 47.14
C ASP A 159 -46.54 -5.43 45.76
N LEU A 160 -45.97 -4.23 45.57
CA LEU A 160 -45.38 -3.80 44.30
C LEU A 160 -44.17 -4.64 43.88
N LEU A 161 -43.33 -5.04 44.84
CA LEU A 161 -42.18 -5.93 44.62
C LEU A 161 -42.64 -7.33 44.20
N SER A 162 -43.73 -7.84 44.80
CA SER A 162 -44.31 -9.14 44.44
C SER A 162 -44.91 -9.16 43.03
N GLU A 163 -45.45 -8.01 42.59
CA GLU A 163 -45.99 -7.80 41.24
C GLU A 163 -44.92 -7.44 40.19
N HIS A 164 -43.64 -7.35 40.59
CA HIS A 164 -42.53 -6.91 39.74
C HIS A 164 -42.71 -5.49 39.14
N ARG A 165 -43.49 -4.63 39.78
CA ARG A 165 -43.76 -3.24 39.32
C ARG A 165 -42.71 -2.27 39.83
N LEU A 166 -41.45 -2.52 39.46
CA LEU A 166 -40.28 -1.82 40.00
C LEU A 166 -40.32 -0.29 39.79
N ASP A 167 -40.78 0.22 38.64
CA ASP A 167 -40.83 1.68 38.44
C ASP A 167 -41.86 2.37 39.34
N GLU A 168 -42.94 1.68 39.65
CA GLU A 168 -44.00 2.20 40.50
C GLU A 168 -43.54 2.21 41.95
N ALA A 169 -42.82 1.17 42.38
CA ALA A 169 -42.16 1.13 43.69
C ALA A 169 -41.14 2.27 43.85
N ILE A 170 -40.32 2.54 42.82
CA ILE A 170 -39.36 3.66 42.84
C ILE A 170 -40.08 5.00 42.88
N SER A 171 -41.13 5.17 42.07
CA SER A 171 -41.91 6.42 42.03
C SER A 171 -42.66 6.65 43.33
N PHE A 172 -43.06 5.59 44.03
CA PHE A 172 -43.63 5.66 45.37
C PHE A 172 -42.58 6.11 46.40
N LEU A 173 -41.38 5.52 46.39
CA LEU A 173 -40.27 5.94 47.26
C LEU A 173 -39.86 7.40 47.06
N GLU A 174 -39.84 7.88 45.82
CA GLU A 174 -39.52 9.28 45.53
C GLU A 174 -40.58 10.25 46.09
N LYS A 175 -41.87 9.93 45.91
CA LYS A 175 -42.98 10.72 46.49
C LYS A 175 -42.92 10.72 48.02
N GLU A 176 -42.57 9.58 48.60
CA GLU A 176 -42.43 9.44 50.04
C GLU A 176 -41.26 10.30 50.57
N ALA A 177 -40.13 10.28 49.86
CA ALA A 177 -39.00 11.14 50.17
C ALA A 177 -39.31 12.64 50.03
N GLU A 178 -40.19 13.04 49.12
CA GLU A 178 -40.70 14.41 49.00
C GLU A 178 -41.67 14.77 50.13
N PHE A 179 -42.60 13.88 50.47
CA PHE A 179 -43.53 14.06 51.59
C PHE A 179 -42.81 14.37 52.91
N PHE A 180 -41.72 13.65 53.21
CA PHE A 180 -40.90 13.90 54.40
C PHE A 180 -40.03 15.16 54.31
N LYS A 181 -39.68 15.64 53.10
CA LYS A 181 -38.96 16.91 52.93
C LYS A 181 -39.87 18.12 53.13
N ASP A 182 -41.09 18.04 52.61
CA ASP A 182 -42.11 19.10 52.73
C ASP A 182 -42.74 19.12 54.12
N SER A 183 -42.89 17.95 54.74
CA SER A 183 -43.39 17.77 56.10
C SER A 183 -42.28 17.86 57.14
N GLN A 184 -41.36 18.83 57.05
CA GLN A 184 -40.54 19.20 58.22
C GLN A 184 -41.49 19.60 59.36
N LEU A 185 -41.92 18.60 60.12
CA LEU A 185 -42.57 18.69 61.40
C LEU A 185 -41.57 19.41 62.29
N THR A 186 -41.81 20.71 62.36
CA THR A 186 -41.23 21.64 63.31
C THR A 186 -41.18 20.99 64.70
N GLU A 187 -39.98 21.03 65.28
CA GLU A 187 -39.65 20.82 66.70
C GLU A 187 -39.44 19.37 67.21
N ASN A 188 -38.14 19.03 67.30
CA ASN A 188 -37.48 17.99 68.12
C ASN A 188 -37.72 16.49 67.80
N PRO A 189 -36.65 15.72 67.50
CA PRO A 189 -36.75 14.40 66.88
C PRO A 189 -36.98 13.29 67.90
N LEU A 190 -37.91 12.38 67.61
CA LEU A 190 -37.83 11.01 68.09
C LEU A 190 -36.79 10.28 67.23
N THR A 191 -35.52 10.42 67.62
CA THR A 191 -34.37 9.94 66.85
C THR A 191 -34.41 8.43 66.60
N ASP A 192 -34.94 7.64 67.54
CA ASP A 192 -34.94 6.17 67.45
C ASP A 192 -36.01 5.62 66.48
N GLU A 193 -37.19 6.22 66.44
CA GLU A 193 -38.30 5.80 65.56
C GLU A 193 -38.06 6.24 64.11
N LEU A 194 -37.48 7.43 63.92
CA LEU A 194 -37.05 7.92 62.62
C LEU A 194 -35.86 7.11 62.08
N MET A 195 -34.98 6.60 62.97
CA MET A 195 -33.97 5.61 62.61
C MET A 195 -34.59 4.27 62.20
N CYS A 196 -35.63 3.79 62.90
CA CYS A 196 -36.35 2.56 62.55
C CYS A 196 -37.00 2.67 61.16
N TYR A 197 -37.72 3.77 60.90
CA TYR A 197 -38.28 4.09 59.59
C TYR A 197 -37.20 4.10 58.50
N ASN A 198 -36.13 4.88 58.68
CA ASN A 198 -35.04 4.96 57.72
C ASN A 198 -34.38 3.60 57.48
N SER A 199 -34.25 2.75 58.50
CA SER A 199 -33.73 1.39 58.36
C SER A 199 -34.64 0.52 57.49
N LYS A 200 -35.96 0.60 57.68
CA LYS A 200 -36.94 -0.19 56.92
C LYS A 200 -37.04 0.28 55.47
N ILE A 201 -37.04 1.59 55.23
CA ILE A 201 -36.98 2.16 53.88
C ILE A 201 -35.67 1.79 53.19
N SER A 202 -34.53 1.86 53.89
CA SER A 202 -33.23 1.44 53.37
C SER A 202 -33.23 -0.05 52.99
N GLU A 203 -33.83 -0.91 53.81
CA GLU A 203 -34.01 -2.33 53.50
C GLU A 203 -34.83 -2.53 52.21
N LYS A 204 -36.00 -1.89 52.08
CA LYS A 204 -36.82 -1.98 50.86
C LYS A 204 -36.12 -1.41 49.62
N THR A 205 -35.40 -0.30 49.80
CA THR A 205 -34.57 0.34 48.78
C THR A 205 -33.49 -0.63 48.28
N SER A 206 -32.82 -1.34 49.19
CA SER A 206 -31.85 -2.40 48.87
C SER A 206 -32.51 -3.57 48.14
N MET A 207 -33.70 -4.02 48.55
CA MET A 207 -34.44 -5.10 47.87
C MET A 207 -34.79 -4.73 46.43
N ILE A 208 -35.21 -3.49 46.18
CA ILE A 208 -35.47 -2.98 44.82
C ILE A 208 -34.16 -2.95 44.01
N ALA A 209 -33.07 -2.45 44.60
CA ALA A 209 -31.75 -2.42 43.96
C ALA A 209 -31.24 -3.81 43.58
N ASP A 210 -31.45 -4.81 44.45
CA ASP A 210 -31.11 -6.21 44.18
C ASP A 210 -31.91 -6.78 43.00
N GLN A 211 -33.22 -6.55 42.95
CA GLN A 211 -34.06 -7.00 41.84
C GLN A 211 -33.65 -6.33 40.51
N LEU A 212 -33.39 -5.02 40.51
CA LEU A 212 -32.90 -4.31 39.32
C LEU A 212 -31.53 -4.83 38.88
N THR A 213 -30.65 -5.15 39.84
CA THR A 213 -29.34 -5.75 39.57
C THR A 213 -29.47 -7.12 38.93
N VAL A 214 -30.42 -7.95 39.36
CA VAL A 214 -30.70 -9.26 38.75
C VAL A 214 -31.18 -9.09 37.30
N VAL A 215 -32.05 -8.10 37.03
CA VAL A 215 -32.48 -7.79 35.66
C VAL A 215 -31.30 -7.35 34.80
N ALA A 216 -30.46 -6.44 35.29
CA ALA A 216 -29.31 -5.91 34.55
C ALA A 216 -28.22 -6.97 34.28
N LYS A 217 -28.02 -7.94 35.19
CA LYS A 217 -27.06 -9.05 35.02
C LYS A 217 -27.55 -10.17 34.10
N ASN A 218 -28.81 -10.14 33.66
CA ASN A 218 -29.35 -11.20 32.81
C ASN A 218 -28.71 -11.15 31.41
N PRO A 219 -28.05 -12.22 30.92
CA PRO A 219 -27.38 -12.23 29.61
C PRO A 219 -28.31 -11.96 28.42
N ARG A 220 -29.62 -12.22 28.56
CA ARG A 220 -30.62 -12.05 27.49
C ARG A 220 -31.43 -10.76 27.63
N VAL A 221 -31.04 -9.87 28.54
CA VAL A 221 -31.73 -8.58 28.72
C VAL A 221 -31.66 -7.76 27.43
N SER A 222 -32.80 -7.20 27.02
CA SER A 222 -32.82 -6.29 25.88
C SER A 222 -32.21 -4.94 26.26
N ALA A 223 -31.61 -4.23 25.29
CA ALA A 223 -31.07 -2.89 25.53
C ALA A 223 -32.04 -1.91 26.23
N PRO A 224 -33.33 -1.81 25.84
CA PRO A 224 -34.26 -0.92 26.55
C PRO A 224 -34.58 -1.38 27.98
N GLU A 225 -34.70 -2.69 28.23
CA GLU A 225 -34.91 -3.22 29.59
C GLU A 225 -33.71 -2.99 30.49
N LEU A 226 -32.49 -3.16 29.97
CA LEU A 226 -31.27 -2.82 30.67
C LEU A 226 -31.26 -1.33 31.02
N GLN A 227 -31.51 -0.46 30.04
CA GLN A 227 -31.52 0.98 30.27
C GLN A 227 -32.53 1.38 31.35
N LYS A 228 -33.71 0.76 31.32
CA LYS A 228 -34.77 0.96 32.32
C LYS A 228 -34.30 0.54 33.71
N ALA A 229 -33.67 -0.62 33.85
CA ALA A 229 -33.15 -1.10 35.12
C ALA A 229 -32.04 -0.18 35.67
N LEU A 230 -31.13 0.28 34.81
CA LEU A 230 -30.04 1.20 35.18
C LEU A 230 -30.55 2.58 35.58
N VAL A 231 -31.54 3.13 34.87
CA VAL A 231 -32.20 4.39 35.25
C VAL A 231 -32.91 4.23 36.60
N GLY A 232 -33.54 3.07 36.85
CA GLY A 232 -34.10 2.73 38.16
C GLY A 232 -33.05 2.76 39.28
N LEU A 233 -31.90 2.12 39.09
CA LEU A 233 -30.79 2.15 40.06
C LEU A 233 -30.30 3.58 40.32
N ARG A 234 -30.16 4.39 39.27
CA ARG A 234 -29.78 5.81 39.40
C ARG A 234 -30.80 6.61 40.23
N ARG A 235 -32.10 6.37 40.03
CA ARG A 235 -33.19 7.05 40.77
C ARG A 235 -33.15 6.72 42.27
N ILE A 236 -32.82 5.47 42.59
CA ILE A 236 -32.68 4.97 43.97
C ILE A 236 -31.41 5.52 44.66
N GLY A 237 -30.42 5.99 43.90
CA GLY A 237 -29.17 6.58 44.39
C GLY A 237 -27.93 5.74 44.11
N GLU A 238 -28.08 4.54 43.55
CA GLU A 238 -27.02 3.56 43.23
C GLU A 238 -26.35 3.87 41.89
N ARG A 239 -25.70 5.04 41.79
CA ARG A 239 -25.11 5.52 40.52
C ARG A 239 -23.88 4.73 40.08
N ASP A 240 -22.97 4.46 41.00
CA ASP A 240 -21.71 3.74 40.70
C ASP A 240 -22.01 2.30 40.27
N LEU A 241 -22.94 1.63 40.96
CA LEU A 241 -23.42 0.30 40.61
C LEU A 241 -24.08 0.28 39.23
N ALA A 242 -24.90 1.29 38.89
CA ALA A 242 -25.51 1.40 37.56
C ALA A 242 -24.45 1.53 36.46
N THR A 243 -23.41 2.35 36.67
CA THR A 243 -22.31 2.51 35.72
C THR A 243 -21.49 1.22 35.58
N GLU A 244 -21.18 0.54 36.69
CA GLU A 244 -20.46 -0.74 36.69
C GLU A 244 -21.24 -1.83 35.92
N LEU A 245 -22.54 -1.94 36.15
CA LEU A 245 -23.41 -2.91 35.47
C LEU A 245 -23.53 -2.62 33.98
N LEU A 246 -23.61 -1.35 33.58
CA LEU A 246 -23.60 -0.93 32.18
C LEU A 246 -22.34 -1.43 31.48
N PHE A 247 -21.16 -1.14 32.03
CA PHE A 247 -19.89 -1.53 31.43
C PHE A 247 -19.67 -3.04 31.42
N LYS A 248 -20.05 -3.74 32.49
CA LYS A 248 -20.01 -5.22 32.53
C LYS A 248 -20.89 -5.85 31.45
N TYR A 249 -22.09 -5.32 31.22
CA TYR A 249 -22.97 -5.81 30.17
C TYR A 249 -22.32 -5.68 28.79
N TYR A 250 -21.82 -4.49 28.45
CA TYR A 250 -21.20 -4.27 27.14
C TYR A 250 -19.89 -5.07 26.99
N GLN A 251 -19.09 -5.19 28.05
CA GLN A 251 -17.87 -6.01 28.04
C GLN A 251 -18.17 -7.50 27.79
N SER A 252 -19.16 -8.09 28.48
CA SER A 252 -19.57 -9.48 28.24
C SER A 252 -20.05 -9.66 26.81
N ARG A 253 -20.87 -8.73 26.31
CA ARG A 253 -21.43 -8.82 24.97
C ARG A 253 -20.38 -8.67 23.86
N ILE A 254 -19.35 -7.87 24.09
CA ILE A 254 -18.17 -7.78 23.21
C ILE A 254 -17.41 -9.11 23.21
N ALA A 255 -17.14 -9.68 24.38
CA ALA A 255 -16.42 -10.95 24.49
C ALA A 255 -17.17 -12.11 23.82
N ASP A 256 -18.47 -12.25 24.10
CA ASP A 256 -19.33 -13.28 23.53
C ASP A 256 -19.46 -13.12 22.01
N GLY A 257 -19.71 -11.89 21.53
CA GLY A 257 -19.84 -11.61 20.10
C GLY A 257 -18.53 -11.85 19.34
N THR A 258 -17.38 -11.47 19.90
CA THR A 258 -16.08 -11.74 19.26
C THR A 258 -15.79 -13.24 19.19
N HIS A 259 -16.12 -13.98 20.25
CA HIS A 259 -15.97 -15.44 20.27
C HIS A 259 -16.85 -16.11 19.21
N ASP A 260 -18.13 -15.74 19.14
CA ASP A 260 -19.08 -16.27 18.14
C ASP A 260 -18.61 -16.00 16.70
N MET A 261 -18.04 -14.82 16.45
CA MET A 261 -17.49 -14.45 15.14
C MET A 261 -16.26 -15.27 14.78
N PHE A 262 -15.39 -15.57 15.74
CA PHE A 262 -14.20 -16.40 15.53
C PHE A 262 -14.54 -17.85 15.16
N PHE A 263 -15.57 -18.43 15.78
CA PHE A 263 -15.99 -19.82 15.53
C PHE A 263 -17.01 -19.97 14.39
N SER A 264 -17.57 -18.88 13.90
CA SER A 264 -18.47 -18.89 12.75
C SER A 264 -17.71 -19.16 11.45
N LYS A 265 -17.98 -20.29 10.80
CA LYS A 265 -17.40 -20.71 9.50
C LYS A 265 -17.73 -19.77 8.32
N ALA A 266 -18.43 -18.67 8.56
CA ALA A 266 -18.91 -17.75 7.52
C ALA A 266 -17.85 -16.73 7.06
N TYR A 267 -16.81 -16.49 7.86
CA TYR A 267 -15.83 -15.43 7.58
C TYR A 267 -14.53 -16.02 7.01
N THR A 268 -14.13 -15.53 5.84
CA THR A 268 -12.75 -15.68 5.38
C THR A 268 -11.81 -14.89 6.29
N HIS A 269 -10.55 -15.30 6.35
CA HIS A 269 -9.57 -14.62 7.21
C HIS A 269 -9.46 -13.11 6.94
N GLU A 270 -9.71 -12.67 5.70
CA GLU A 270 -9.70 -11.28 5.28
C GLU A 270 -10.87 -10.45 5.84
N LEU A 271 -12.04 -11.07 6.07
CA LEU A 271 -13.23 -10.37 6.55
C LEU A 271 -13.35 -10.32 8.07
N TYR A 272 -12.66 -11.24 8.77
CA TYR A 272 -12.78 -11.37 10.23
C TYR A 272 -12.41 -10.07 10.97
N LEU A 273 -11.21 -9.51 10.71
CA LEU A 273 -10.77 -8.30 11.42
C LEU A 273 -11.70 -7.11 11.16
N ARG A 274 -12.16 -6.95 9.91
CA ARG A 274 -13.07 -5.88 9.53
C ARG A 274 -14.39 -5.96 10.31
N GLU A 275 -14.97 -7.14 10.42
CA GLU A 275 -16.22 -7.35 11.13
C GLU A 275 -16.03 -7.24 12.65
N VAL A 276 -14.93 -7.73 13.21
CA VAL A 276 -14.62 -7.56 14.64
C VAL A 276 -14.42 -6.09 15.00
N SER A 277 -13.67 -5.33 14.19
CA SER A 277 -13.54 -3.87 14.38
C SER A 277 -14.91 -3.20 14.29
N LYS A 278 -15.71 -3.50 13.27
CA LYS A 278 -17.07 -2.93 13.14
C LYS A 278 -17.94 -3.22 14.37
N PHE A 279 -17.91 -4.47 14.84
CA PHE A 279 -18.70 -4.90 15.99
C PHE A 279 -18.27 -4.17 17.27
N LEU A 280 -16.98 -4.19 17.59
CA LEU A 280 -16.45 -3.52 18.78
C LEU A 280 -16.79 -2.03 18.80
N PHE A 281 -16.48 -1.30 17.73
CA PHE A 281 -16.68 0.15 17.69
C PHE A 281 -18.18 0.50 17.71
N SER A 282 -19.04 -0.33 17.11
CA SER A 282 -20.50 -0.20 17.28
C SER A 282 -20.95 -0.41 18.73
N MET A 283 -20.38 -1.39 19.43
CA MET A 283 -20.69 -1.66 20.83
C MET A 283 -20.24 -0.52 21.75
N ILE A 284 -19.07 0.07 21.48
CA ILE A 284 -18.58 1.27 22.17
C ILE A 284 -19.52 2.45 21.94
N SER A 285 -19.95 2.70 20.69
CA SER A 285 -20.92 3.76 20.38
C SER A 285 -22.25 3.56 21.13
N GLN A 286 -22.76 2.33 21.18
CA GLN A 286 -23.98 2.00 21.92
C GLN A 286 -23.81 2.20 23.42
N ALA A 287 -22.68 1.78 23.99
CA ALA A 287 -22.36 1.99 25.40
C ALA A 287 -22.30 3.49 25.75
N ALA A 288 -21.66 4.30 24.92
CA ALA A 288 -21.60 5.75 25.10
C ALA A 288 -22.98 6.41 25.02
N LYS A 289 -23.86 5.97 24.11
CA LYS A 289 -25.26 6.44 24.02
C LYS A 289 -26.09 6.03 25.24
N SER A 290 -25.93 4.80 25.72
CA SER A 290 -26.57 4.34 26.95
C SER A 290 -26.06 5.10 28.18
N PHE A 291 -24.78 5.41 28.23
CA PHE A 291 -24.14 6.18 29.29
C PHE A 291 -24.64 7.63 29.32
N THR A 292 -24.69 8.30 28.17
CA THR A 292 -25.24 9.67 28.05
C THR A 292 -26.73 9.71 28.39
N HIS A 293 -27.50 8.67 28.06
CA HIS A 293 -28.90 8.56 28.53
C HIS A 293 -28.98 8.37 30.06
N LEU A 294 -28.03 7.63 30.66
CA LEU A 294 -28.02 7.37 32.10
C LEU A 294 -27.62 8.62 32.89
N HIS A 295 -26.56 9.33 32.51
CA HIS A 295 -25.97 10.41 33.31
C HIS A 295 -26.17 11.83 32.75
N GLY A 296 -26.53 11.96 31.47
CA GLY A 296 -26.56 13.23 30.73
C GLY A 296 -25.22 13.53 30.03
N GLU A 297 -25.22 14.54 29.15
CA GLU A 297 -24.06 14.88 28.30
C GLU A 297 -22.85 15.42 29.08
N ASN A 298 -23.04 16.12 30.21
CA ASN A 298 -21.96 16.73 31.00
C ASN A 298 -21.85 16.11 32.40
N SER A 299 -21.60 14.80 32.45
CA SER A 299 -21.56 14.05 33.72
C SER A 299 -20.17 14.06 34.38
N SER A 300 -20.12 13.98 35.71
CA SER A 300 -18.87 13.76 36.46
C SER A 300 -18.22 12.39 36.22
N TYR A 301 -18.93 11.47 35.55
CA TYR A 301 -18.53 10.08 35.30
C TYR A 301 -17.89 9.89 33.91
N GLU A 302 -17.69 10.96 33.15
CA GLU A 302 -17.10 10.89 31.80
C GLU A 302 -15.71 10.23 31.79
N SER A 303 -14.93 10.42 32.86
CA SER A 303 -13.63 9.76 33.06
C SER A 303 -13.72 8.24 33.16
N GLU A 304 -14.82 7.69 33.69
CA GLU A 304 -15.04 6.24 33.76
C GLU A 304 -15.39 5.65 32.40
N LEU A 305 -16.21 6.37 31.61
CA LEU A 305 -16.47 5.99 30.21
C LEU A 305 -15.18 5.99 29.42
N HIS A 306 -14.39 7.07 29.50
CA HIS A 306 -13.11 7.14 28.81
C HIS A 306 -12.17 5.99 29.21
N ARG A 307 -12.02 5.72 30.51
CA ARG A 307 -11.22 4.58 31.01
C ARG A 307 -11.72 3.25 30.45
N TRP A 308 -13.03 3.01 30.44
CA TRP A 308 -13.59 1.77 29.92
C TRP A 308 -13.33 1.60 28.41
N VAL A 309 -13.53 2.66 27.62
CA VAL A 309 -13.28 2.62 26.17
C VAL A 309 -11.79 2.33 25.88
N MET A 310 -10.88 2.94 26.63
CA MET A 310 -9.44 2.69 26.51
C MET A 310 -9.08 1.24 26.84
N GLU A 311 -9.69 0.67 27.89
CA GLU A 311 -9.51 -0.74 28.24
C GLU A 311 -10.00 -1.68 27.14
N GLN A 312 -11.18 -1.43 26.56
CA GLN A 312 -11.69 -2.23 25.45
C GLN A 312 -10.82 -2.12 24.20
N THR A 313 -10.30 -0.92 23.91
CA THR A 313 -9.40 -0.67 22.77
C THR A 313 -8.06 -1.37 22.93
N ALA A 314 -7.51 -1.41 24.15
CA ALA A 314 -6.28 -2.13 24.46
C ALA A 314 -6.45 -3.65 24.26
N ILE A 315 -7.55 -4.22 24.77
CA ILE A 315 -7.87 -5.65 24.58
C ILE A 315 -7.98 -5.99 23.09
N PHE A 316 -8.72 -5.16 22.35
CA PHE A 316 -8.85 -5.32 20.90
C PHE A 316 -7.50 -5.26 20.19
N SER A 317 -6.63 -4.33 20.56
CA SER A 317 -5.33 -4.18 19.92
C SER A 317 -4.45 -5.42 20.10
N VAL A 318 -4.51 -6.08 21.27
CA VAL A 318 -3.83 -7.36 21.48
C VAL A 318 -4.38 -8.45 20.56
N CYS A 319 -5.71 -8.56 20.46
CA CYS A 319 -6.36 -9.53 19.57
C CYS A 319 -6.03 -9.26 18.09
N PHE A 320 -6.08 -7.99 17.68
CA PHE A 320 -5.74 -7.53 16.35
C PHE A 320 -4.30 -7.91 16.00
N ASN A 321 -3.34 -7.55 16.86
CA ASN A 321 -1.93 -7.82 16.64
C ASN A 321 -1.65 -9.32 16.53
N ASN A 322 -2.20 -10.14 17.44
CA ASN A 322 -2.02 -11.60 17.40
C ASN A 322 -2.55 -12.21 16.10
N TYR A 323 -3.70 -11.72 15.63
CA TYR A 323 -4.30 -12.20 14.40
C TYR A 323 -3.48 -11.78 13.17
N VAL A 324 -3.10 -10.49 13.08
CA VAL A 324 -2.28 -9.97 11.98
C VAL A 324 -0.97 -10.74 11.90
N ILE A 325 -0.28 -10.97 13.02
CA ILE A 325 0.97 -11.75 13.07
C ILE A 325 0.76 -13.19 12.58
N SER A 326 -0.36 -13.82 12.93
CA SER A 326 -0.68 -15.18 12.47
C SER A 326 -0.96 -15.27 10.96
N MET A 327 -1.32 -14.13 10.33
CA MET A 327 -1.65 -14.00 8.91
C MET A 327 -0.47 -13.57 8.04
N VAL A 328 0.74 -13.41 8.60
CA VAL A 328 1.94 -12.99 7.86
C VAL A 328 2.44 -14.14 6.98
N GLU A 329 1.66 -14.50 5.97
CA GLU A 329 2.15 -15.23 4.81
C GLU A 329 2.82 -14.23 3.85
N PRO A 330 4.01 -14.53 3.31
CA PRO A 330 4.81 -13.55 2.57
C PRO A 330 4.13 -12.94 1.33
N SER A 331 3.13 -13.61 0.74
CA SER A 331 2.51 -13.19 -0.52
C SER A 331 1.28 -12.28 -0.38
N ASN A 332 0.42 -12.49 0.64
CA ASN A 332 -0.87 -11.79 0.76
C ASN A 332 -1.13 -11.16 2.15
N GLY A 333 -0.23 -11.38 3.12
CA GLY A 333 -0.40 -10.93 4.50
C GLY A 333 -0.45 -9.41 4.66
N LEU A 334 0.36 -8.68 3.88
CA LEU A 334 0.49 -7.22 3.95
C LEU A 334 -0.83 -6.52 3.59
N SER A 335 -1.40 -6.82 2.42
CA SER A 335 -2.66 -6.22 1.94
C SER A 335 -3.79 -6.42 2.94
N THR A 336 -3.91 -7.65 3.47
CA THR A 336 -4.94 -7.97 4.47
C THR A 336 -4.74 -7.16 5.76
N ALA A 337 -3.49 -7.01 6.22
CA ALA A 337 -3.17 -6.23 7.41
C ALA A 337 -3.44 -4.73 7.19
N VAL A 338 -3.08 -4.18 6.02
CA VAL A 338 -3.35 -2.78 5.69
C VAL A 338 -4.85 -2.50 5.61
N GLU A 339 -5.62 -3.35 4.92
CA GLU A 339 -7.08 -3.21 4.85
C GLU A 339 -7.76 -3.26 6.22
N ALA A 340 -7.24 -4.11 7.12
CA ALA A 340 -7.73 -4.21 8.49
C ALA A 340 -7.42 -2.94 9.30
N VAL A 341 -6.22 -2.38 9.15
CA VAL A 341 -5.86 -1.07 9.73
C VAL A 341 -6.79 0.01 9.20
N GLN A 342 -6.95 0.14 7.89
CA GLN A 342 -7.84 1.14 7.26
C GLN A 342 -9.26 1.05 7.80
N SER A 343 -9.82 -0.16 7.86
CA SER A 343 -11.17 -0.40 8.37
C SER A 343 -11.28 0.04 9.83
N THR A 344 -10.30 -0.32 10.65
CA THR A 344 -10.26 0.01 12.09
C THR A 344 -10.13 1.53 12.30
N MET A 345 -9.25 2.19 11.54
CA MET A 345 -9.08 3.65 11.58
C MET A 345 -10.37 4.38 11.15
N ALA A 346 -11.05 3.89 10.11
CA ALA A 346 -12.33 4.47 9.68
C ALA A 346 -13.41 4.38 10.77
N TYR A 347 -13.52 3.25 11.47
CA TYR A 347 -14.43 3.11 12.61
C TYR A 347 -14.01 3.96 13.82
N CYS A 348 -12.71 4.15 14.02
CA CYS A 348 -12.18 5.07 15.03
C CYS A 348 -12.63 6.52 14.76
N SER A 349 -12.46 7.01 13.53
CA SER A 349 -12.91 8.36 13.15
C SER A 349 -14.42 8.56 13.29
N LEU A 350 -15.23 7.50 13.10
CA LEU A 350 -16.68 7.53 13.34
C LEU A 350 -17.05 7.69 14.82
N LEU A 351 -16.21 7.19 15.74
CA LEU A 351 -16.38 7.40 17.18
C LEU A 351 -15.90 8.79 17.61
N GLU A 352 -14.85 9.30 16.99
CA GLU A 352 -14.34 10.66 17.26
C GLU A 352 -15.36 11.73 16.87
N ALA A 353 -16.11 11.50 15.78
CA ALA A 353 -17.25 12.35 15.43
C ALA A 353 -18.36 12.36 16.51
N GLN A 354 -18.35 11.41 17.45
CA GLN A 354 -19.26 11.35 18.60
C GLN A 354 -18.61 11.88 19.89
N GLY A 355 -17.41 12.45 19.83
CA GLY A 355 -16.68 13.00 20.97
C GLY A 355 -15.80 12.00 21.73
N ILE A 356 -15.57 10.80 21.19
CA ILE A 356 -14.73 9.77 21.82
C ILE A 356 -13.37 9.73 21.12
N GLU A 357 -12.37 10.39 21.69
CA GLU A 357 -11.00 10.46 21.16
C GLU A 357 -10.24 9.14 21.40
N LEU A 358 -9.84 8.44 20.32
CA LEU A 358 -9.19 7.12 20.41
C LEU A 358 -8.01 6.93 19.46
N GLN A 359 -7.90 7.75 18.41
CA GLN A 359 -6.91 7.55 17.34
C GLN A 359 -5.49 7.45 17.89
N SER A 360 -5.09 8.38 18.77
CA SER A 360 -3.74 8.38 19.36
C SER A 360 -3.41 7.08 20.09
N SER A 361 -4.36 6.53 20.86
CA SER A 361 -4.16 5.28 21.59
C SER A 361 -4.13 4.07 20.67
N LEU A 362 -5.03 4.02 19.70
CA LEU A 362 -5.08 2.92 18.74
C LEU A 362 -3.77 2.84 17.94
N ILE A 363 -3.27 4.00 17.49
CA ILE A 363 -1.99 4.10 16.79
C ILE A 363 -0.84 3.58 17.67
N GLU A 364 -0.79 3.96 18.96
CA GLU A 364 0.25 3.50 19.89
C GLU A 364 0.32 1.97 20.00
N HIS A 365 -0.84 1.29 20.01
CA HIS A 365 -0.90 -0.17 20.19
C HIS A 365 -0.74 -0.97 18.88
N ILE A 366 -1.21 -0.45 17.74
CA ILE A 366 -1.18 -1.16 16.45
C ILE A 366 0.12 -0.93 15.69
N ARG A 367 0.72 0.28 15.78
CA ARG A 367 1.92 0.65 15.02
C ARG A 367 3.08 -0.36 15.18
N PRO A 368 3.44 -0.86 16.38
CA PRO A 368 4.55 -1.80 16.51
C PRO A 368 4.33 -3.11 15.76
N CYS A 369 3.09 -3.61 15.72
CA CYS A 369 2.74 -4.80 14.96
C CYS A 369 2.88 -4.56 13.45
N MET A 370 2.37 -3.44 12.96
CA MET A 370 2.47 -3.09 11.54
C MET A 370 3.90 -2.83 11.09
N HIS A 371 4.76 -2.30 11.96
CA HIS A 371 6.18 -2.18 11.69
C HIS A 371 6.84 -3.56 11.45
N GLU A 372 6.55 -4.55 12.29
CA GLU A 372 7.08 -5.91 12.14
C GLU A 372 6.59 -6.57 10.84
N VAL A 373 5.29 -6.43 10.54
CA VAL A 373 4.70 -6.93 9.28
C VAL A 373 5.42 -6.31 8.08
N LEU A 374 5.55 -4.98 8.06
CA LEU A 374 6.25 -4.27 6.99
C LEU A 374 7.69 -4.77 6.85
N HIS A 375 8.40 -4.95 7.95
CA HIS A 375 9.78 -5.45 7.94
C HIS A 375 9.87 -6.83 7.28
N ILE A 376 9.00 -7.78 7.68
CA ILE A 376 8.97 -9.14 7.11
C ILE A 376 8.70 -9.09 5.60
N HIS A 377 7.75 -8.27 5.16
CA HIS A 377 7.42 -8.13 3.74
C HIS A 377 8.54 -7.45 2.94
N VAL A 378 9.22 -6.43 3.49
CA VAL A 378 10.40 -5.84 2.86
C VAL A 378 11.50 -6.90 2.67
N GLN A 379 11.77 -7.74 3.68
CA GLN A 379 12.73 -8.85 3.54
C GLN A 379 12.29 -9.88 2.49
N HIS A 380 10.99 -10.15 2.39
CA HIS A 380 10.45 -11.00 1.33
C HIS A 380 10.66 -10.38 -0.05
N PHE A 381 10.34 -9.11 -0.23
CA PHE A 381 10.51 -8.42 -1.51
C PHE A 381 11.96 -8.31 -1.93
N LYS A 382 12.92 -8.16 -1.01
CA LYS A 382 14.35 -8.28 -1.32
C LYS A 382 14.70 -9.63 -1.97
N LYS A 383 14.16 -10.73 -1.44
CA LYS A 383 14.34 -12.07 -2.05
C LYS A 383 13.68 -12.15 -3.42
N VAL A 384 12.48 -11.59 -3.59
CA VAL A 384 11.79 -11.53 -4.90
C VAL A 384 12.64 -10.76 -5.92
N ILE A 385 13.25 -9.65 -5.52
CA ILE A 385 14.19 -8.88 -6.34
C ILE A 385 15.37 -9.75 -6.78
N GLY A 386 16.02 -10.44 -5.84
CA GLY A 386 17.09 -11.38 -6.14
C GLY A 386 16.69 -12.50 -7.11
N ILE A 387 15.45 -13.01 -7.00
CA ILE A 387 14.94 -14.06 -7.89
C ILE A 387 14.80 -13.55 -9.33
N PHE A 388 14.12 -12.41 -9.56
CA PHE A 388 13.90 -11.97 -10.94
C PHE A 388 15.15 -11.36 -11.59
N THR A 389 16.12 -10.89 -10.81
CA THR A 389 17.41 -10.41 -11.33
C THR A 389 18.35 -11.56 -11.70
N SER A 390 18.23 -12.73 -11.05
CA SER A 390 19.06 -13.91 -11.37
C SER A 390 18.90 -14.43 -12.79
N CYS A 391 17.76 -14.18 -13.43
CA CYS A 391 17.44 -14.60 -14.79
C CYS A 391 17.64 -13.46 -15.82
N GLU A 392 18.34 -12.39 -15.44
CA GLU A 392 18.48 -11.20 -16.28
C GLU A 392 19.57 -11.36 -17.36
N THR A 393 19.34 -10.75 -18.52
CA THR A 393 20.25 -10.74 -19.67
C THR A 393 20.89 -9.36 -19.90
N TRP A 394 20.44 -8.35 -19.15
CA TRP A 394 20.92 -6.96 -19.19
C TRP A 394 20.66 -6.28 -20.53
N VAL A 395 19.56 -6.63 -21.18
CA VAL A 395 19.12 -6.01 -22.44
C VAL A 395 18.02 -4.99 -22.15
N LEU A 396 18.12 -3.81 -22.74
CA LEU A 396 17.09 -2.77 -22.65
C LEU A 396 15.90 -3.14 -23.55
N GLY A 397 14.72 -3.19 -22.94
CA GLY A 397 13.44 -3.35 -23.60
C GLY A 397 12.63 -2.05 -23.56
N ARG A 398 11.79 -1.85 -24.59
CA ARG A 398 10.86 -0.73 -24.65
C ARG A 398 9.60 -1.03 -23.85
N TYR A 399 9.26 -0.17 -22.89
CA TYR A 399 8.09 -0.32 -22.03
C TYR A 399 7.26 0.95 -21.94
N LEU A 400 5.94 0.77 -21.91
CA LEU A 400 5.00 1.87 -21.74
C LEU A 400 5.09 2.44 -20.31
N VAL A 401 5.29 3.75 -20.18
CA VAL A 401 5.18 4.44 -18.89
C VAL A 401 3.71 4.81 -18.65
N SER A 402 3.20 4.56 -17.45
CA SER A 402 1.81 4.87 -17.06
C SER A 402 1.71 5.28 -15.59
N GLY A 403 0.65 6.00 -15.23
CA GLY A 403 0.27 6.28 -13.84
C GLY A 403 1.27 7.16 -13.07
N ILE A 404 1.62 6.74 -11.85
CA ILE A 404 2.52 7.45 -10.91
C ILE A 404 3.97 7.51 -11.43
N LEU A 405 4.28 6.87 -12.56
CA LEU A 405 5.62 6.94 -13.17
C LEU A 405 5.76 8.08 -14.19
N LEU A 406 4.66 8.79 -14.53
CA LEU A 406 4.71 9.89 -15.48
C LEU A 406 5.31 11.15 -14.83
N PRO A 407 6.32 11.80 -15.44
CA PRO A 407 6.85 13.08 -14.94
C PRO A 407 5.81 14.20 -15.06
N ASP A 408 5.72 15.08 -14.05
CA ASP A 408 4.79 16.23 -14.03
C ASP A 408 5.07 17.27 -15.15
N SER A 409 6.19 17.15 -15.86
CA SER A 409 6.68 18.11 -16.85
C SER A 409 5.95 18.12 -18.21
N TYR A 410 4.89 17.33 -18.41
CA TYR A 410 4.20 17.24 -19.70
C TYR A 410 2.81 17.90 -19.77
N SER A 411 2.41 18.61 -18.72
CA SER A 411 1.19 19.44 -18.75
C SER A 411 1.44 20.82 -19.40
N THR A 412 1.84 20.88 -20.68
CA THR A 412 1.61 22.07 -21.51
C THR A 412 1.29 21.74 -22.97
N ASN A 413 0.00 21.88 -23.33
CA ASN A 413 -0.52 22.44 -24.58
C ASN A 413 0.14 22.07 -25.92
N THR A 414 0.34 20.79 -26.24
CA THR A 414 0.36 20.35 -27.65
C THR A 414 -0.41 19.04 -27.81
N GLY A 415 -1.44 19.06 -28.67
CA GLY A 415 -2.39 17.97 -28.86
C GLY A 415 -1.84 16.76 -29.62
N GLN A 416 -0.82 16.09 -29.08
CA GLN A 416 -0.42 14.74 -29.51
C GLN A 416 -0.38 13.81 -28.29
N PRO A 417 -1.13 12.69 -28.29
CA PRO A 417 -0.97 11.66 -27.28
C PRO A 417 0.29 10.86 -27.64
N LEU A 418 1.45 11.37 -27.23
CA LEU A 418 2.70 10.60 -27.31
C LEU A 418 2.72 9.67 -26.10
N SER A 419 2.41 8.41 -26.36
CA SER A 419 2.72 7.31 -25.46
C SER A 419 4.23 7.31 -25.21
N GLU A 420 4.65 7.80 -24.04
CA GLU A 420 6.07 7.86 -23.67
C GLU A 420 6.54 6.48 -23.25
N TYR A 421 7.22 5.80 -24.18
CA TYR A 421 7.93 4.59 -23.86
C TYR A 421 9.25 4.93 -23.16
N CYS A 422 9.66 4.10 -22.21
CA CYS A 422 11.00 4.13 -21.60
C CYS A 422 11.77 2.86 -21.93
N LEU A 423 13.09 2.95 -21.80
CA LEU A 423 14.00 1.82 -21.93
C LEU A 423 14.41 1.37 -20.54
N LEU A 424 14.09 0.12 -20.20
CA LEU A 424 14.50 -0.51 -18.95
C LEU A 424 14.93 -1.95 -19.25
N THR A 425 15.69 -2.56 -18.35
CA THR A 425 15.85 -4.02 -18.37
C THR A 425 14.55 -4.70 -17.92
N ASN A 426 14.40 -6.00 -18.15
CA ASN A 426 13.23 -6.75 -17.70
C ASN A 426 13.09 -6.69 -16.16
N SER A 427 14.20 -6.86 -15.45
CA SER A 427 14.33 -6.70 -14.01
C SER A 427 14.06 -5.27 -13.57
N GLY A 428 14.52 -4.26 -14.32
CA GLY A 428 14.23 -2.86 -14.01
C GLY A 428 12.74 -2.55 -14.07
N ARG A 429 12.05 -3.01 -15.13
CA ARG A 429 10.60 -2.91 -15.23
C ARG A 429 9.90 -3.61 -14.06
N LYS A 430 10.28 -4.86 -13.76
CA LYS A 430 9.69 -5.62 -12.65
C LYS A 430 9.91 -4.91 -11.31
N PHE A 431 11.11 -4.38 -11.10
CA PHE A 431 11.47 -3.64 -9.91
C PHE A 431 10.59 -2.39 -9.72
N ILE A 432 10.47 -1.53 -10.74
CA ILE A 432 9.65 -0.31 -10.59
C ILE A 432 8.16 -0.63 -10.45
N THR A 433 7.66 -1.63 -11.18
CA THR A 433 6.26 -2.07 -11.08
C THR A 433 5.96 -2.65 -9.71
N LEU A 434 6.89 -3.45 -9.15
CA LEU A 434 6.77 -3.99 -7.80
C LEU A 434 6.73 -2.88 -6.76
N ASN A 435 7.64 -1.91 -6.83
CA ASN A 435 7.66 -0.81 -5.88
C ASN A 435 6.43 0.10 -6.00
N GLN A 436 5.89 0.28 -7.21
CA GLN A 436 4.63 0.99 -7.40
C GLN A 436 3.48 0.24 -6.71
N ALA A 437 3.35 -1.08 -6.91
CA ALA A 437 2.31 -1.88 -6.27
C ALA A 437 2.44 -1.87 -4.73
N ILE A 438 3.67 -2.03 -4.21
CA ILE A 438 3.96 -1.93 -2.77
C ILE A 438 3.55 -0.56 -2.24
N LEU A 439 3.89 0.52 -2.94
CA LEU A 439 3.56 1.88 -2.51
C LEU A 439 2.04 2.11 -2.44
N GLU A 440 1.30 1.66 -3.46
CA GLU A 440 -0.16 1.72 -3.49
C GLU A 440 -0.77 0.93 -2.33
N GLU A 441 -0.22 -0.25 -2.03
CA GLU A 441 -0.64 -1.12 -0.94
C GLU A 441 -0.37 -0.51 0.44
N ILE A 442 0.81 0.12 0.66
CA ILE A 442 1.21 0.64 1.98
C ILE A 442 0.83 2.10 2.23
N SER A 443 0.43 2.86 1.20
CA SER A 443 0.00 4.27 1.32
C SER A 443 -0.98 4.53 2.48
N PRO A 444 -1.96 3.65 2.78
CA PRO A 444 -2.88 3.89 3.89
C PRO A 444 -2.23 3.90 5.28
N LEU A 445 -1.04 3.30 5.42
CA LEU A 445 -0.29 3.27 6.68
C LEU A 445 0.29 4.63 7.07
N ILE A 446 0.25 5.64 6.18
CA ILE A 446 0.55 7.03 6.51
C ILE A 446 -0.33 7.51 7.66
N GLN A 447 -1.60 7.07 7.74
CA GLN A 447 -2.51 7.42 8.85
C GLN A 447 -2.06 6.90 10.23
N LEU A 448 -1.13 5.94 10.28
CA LEU A 448 -0.53 5.44 11.53
C LEU A 448 0.74 6.21 11.93
N HIS A 449 1.09 7.28 11.21
CA HIS A 449 2.37 7.99 11.29
C HIS A 449 3.58 7.06 11.12
N MET A 450 3.58 6.26 10.05
CA MET A 450 4.68 5.34 9.71
C MET A 450 5.50 5.79 8.50
N GLU A 451 5.34 7.02 8.03
CA GLU A 451 5.86 7.53 6.77
C GLU A 451 7.37 7.32 6.61
N GLY A 452 8.15 7.60 7.65
CA GLY A 452 9.60 7.37 7.64
C GLY A 452 9.99 5.89 7.52
N LEU A 453 9.18 4.97 8.09
CA LEU A 453 9.39 3.53 7.96
C LEU A 453 9.04 3.03 6.56
N LEU A 454 7.98 3.56 5.95
CA LEU A 454 7.59 3.25 4.58
C LEU A 454 8.69 3.70 3.60
N LEU A 455 9.15 4.94 3.74
CA LEU A 455 10.24 5.51 2.94
C LEU A 455 11.52 4.68 3.10
N ARG A 456 11.86 4.30 4.33
CA ARG A 456 13.03 3.46 4.61
C ARG A 456 12.93 2.07 3.97
N GLY A 457 11.76 1.44 4.05
CA GLY A 457 11.52 0.14 3.41
C GLY A 457 11.72 0.18 1.90
N LEU A 458 11.19 1.21 1.23
CA LEU A 458 11.38 1.42 -0.21
C LEU A 458 12.86 1.66 -0.56
N LEU A 459 13.56 2.48 0.22
CA LEU A 459 15.00 2.70 0.08
C LEU A 459 15.82 1.43 0.24
N ASP A 460 15.45 0.57 1.19
CA ASP A 460 16.12 -0.71 1.41
C ASP A 460 15.95 -1.64 0.18
N LEU A 461 14.79 -1.60 -0.50
CA LEU A 461 14.57 -2.33 -1.76
C LEU A 461 15.39 -1.75 -2.92
N PHE A 462 15.47 -0.43 -3.04
CA PHE A 462 16.32 0.25 -4.04
C PHE A 462 17.80 -0.06 -3.84
N THR A 463 18.25 -0.07 -2.58
CA THR A 463 19.63 -0.43 -2.21
C THR A 463 19.93 -1.88 -2.57
N GLU A 464 19.00 -2.80 -2.29
CA GLU A 464 19.14 -4.21 -2.67
C GLU A 464 19.31 -4.38 -4.19
N TYR A 465 18.45 -3.72 -4.97
CA TYR A 465 18.54 -3.77 -6.43
C TYR A 465 19.85 -3.17 -6.92
N THR A 466 20.28 -2.03 -6.38
CA THR A 466 21.55 -1.37 -6.74
C THR A 466 22.75 -2.26 -6.41
N SER A 467 22.77 -2.92 -5.25
CA SER A 467 23.83 -3.85 -4.86
C SER A 467 23.96 -5.03 -5.83
N ILE A 468 22.83 -5.54 -6.35
CA ILE A 468 22.83 -6.57 -7.40
C ILE A 468 23.42 -6.03 -8.70
N LEU A 469 23.09 -4.79 -9.10
CA LEU A 469 23.65 -4.19 -10.32
C LEU A 469 25.17 -3.96 -10.19
N GLU A 470 25.64 -3.50 -9.04
CA GLU A 470 27.06 -3.35 -8.74
C GLU A 470 27.79 -4.69 -8.79
N SER A 471 27.17 -5.73 -8.22
CA SER A 471 27.71 -7.09 -8.29
C SER A 471 27.77 -7.60 -9.72
N ALA A 472 26.72 -7.37 -10.52
CA ALA A 472 26.68 -7.75 -11.94
C ALA A 472 27.70 -7.00 -12.81
N LEU A 473 28.07 -5.79 -12.40
CA LEU A 473 29.11 -4.98 -13.04
C LEU A 473 30.51 -5.48 -12.67
N THR A 474 30.74 -5.88 -11.41
CA THR A 474 32.07 -6.20 -10.87
C THR A 474 32.54 -7.61 -11.22
N ASN A 475 33.43 -7.76 -12.21
CA ASN A 475 34.11 -9.03 -12.50
C ASN A 475 35.06 -9.43 -11.35
N GLN A 476 34.53 -9.91 -10.22
CA GLN A 476 35.36 -10.42 -9.12
C GLN A 476 35.91 -11.81 -9.50
N THR A 477 37.18 -11.88 -9.88
CA THR A 477 37.94 -13.13 -9.99
C THR A 477 38.56 -13.59 -8.67
N GLU A 478 38.44 -12.84 -7.56
CA GLU A 478 39.09 -13.22 -6.31
C GLU A 478 38.21 -12.92 -5.08
N ILE A 479 37.90 -14.00 -4.36
CA ILE A 479 37.49 -14.12 -2.94
C ILE A 479 35.97 -14.21 -2.66
N GLU A 480 35.63 -15.41 -2.15
CA GLU A 480 34.54 -15.83 -1.25
C GLU A 480 33.07 -15.60 -1.66
N GLU A 481 32.41 -16.74 -1.96
CA GLU A 481 30.95 -16.97 -1.92
C GLU A 481 30.06 -15.81 -2.38
N VAL A 482 30.31 -15.23 -3.55
CA VAL A 482 29.28 -14.46 -4.26
C VAL A 482 28.17 -15.42 -4.64
N ASP A 483 26.93 -15.09 -4.25
CA ASP A 483 25.73 -15.87 -4.53
C ASP A 483 25.71 -16.21 -6.03
N SER A 484 25.96 -17.49 -6.35
CA SER A 484 26.19 -18.06 -7.70
C SER A 484 25.04 -17.87 -8.71
N ARG A 485 24.09 -16.98 -8.40
CA ARG A 485 22.83 -16.72 -9.09
C ARG A 485 22.82 -15.39 -9.86
N ILE A 486 23.80 -14.50 -9.70
CA ILE A 486 23.80 -13.20 -10.41
C ILE A 486 24.45 -13.35 -11.79
N ASN A 487 23.73 -12.99 -12.86
CA ASN A 487 24.28 -12.98 -14.21
C ASN A 487 25.23 -11.78 -14.40
N MET A 488 26.45 -12.03 -14.85
CA MET A 488 27.47 -10.99 -15.07
C MET A 488 27.25 -10.24 -16.39
N ALA A 489 27.46 -8.92 -16.38
CA ALA A 489 27.50 -8.13 -17.60
C ALA A 489 28.87 -8.25 -18.30
N LYS A 490 28.93 -9.14 -19.30
CA LYS A 490 30.17 -9.51 -20.00
C LYS A 490 30.53 -8.52 -21.10
N SER A 491 29.54 -8.06 -21.87
CA SER A 491 29.75 -7.08 -22.94
C SER A 491 29.66 -5.65 -22.43
N VAL A 492 30.32 -4.72 -23.12
CA VAL A 492 30.27 -3.28 -22.77
C VAL A 492 28.84 -2.74 -22.95
N GLU A 493 28.07 -3.28 -23.90
CA GLU A 493 26.65 -2.96 -24.11
C GLU A 493 25.78 -3.31 -22.89
N GLN A 494 25.99 -4.51 -22.31
CA GLN A 494 25.29 -4.92 -21.08
C GLN A 494 25.66 -4.02 -19.91
N GLN A 495 26.94 -3.62 -19.81
CA GLN A 495 27.42 -2.71 -18.78
C GLN A 495 26.78 -1.31 -18.91
N VAL A 496 26.65 -0.77 -20.13
CA VAL A 496 25.95 0.50 -20.34
C VAL A 496 24.45 0.38 -20.11
N SER A 497 23.85 -0.75 -20.48
CA SER A 497 22.44 -1.05 -20.22
C SER A 497 22.13 -1.04 -18.71
N LEU A 498 23.01 -1.61 -17.87
CA LEU A 498 22.89 -1.57 -16.41
C LEU A 498 22.80 -0.13 -15.86
N ILE A 499 23.74 0.73 -16.26
CA ILE A 499 23.86 2.10 -15.73
C ILE A 499 22.72 2.97 -16.26
N SER A 500 22.36 2.81 -17.55
CA SER A 500 21.23 3.49 -18.17
C SER A 500 19.92 3.11 -17.45
N ASN A 501 19.73 1.81 -17.20
CA ASN A 501 18.59 1.29 -16.46
C ASN A 501 18.51 1.89 -15.04
N LEU A 502 19.59 1.86 -14.26
CA LEU A 502 19.58 2.47 -12.92
C LEU A 502 19.28 3.96 -12.96
N SER A 503 19.87 4.69 -13.92
CA SER A 503 19.64 6.13 -14.08
C SER A 503 18.17 6.45 -14.35
N LYS A 504 17.50 5.63 -15.18
CA LYS A 504 16.08 5.83 -15.48
C LYS A 504 15.19 5.41 -14.30
N LEU A 505 15.54 4.33 -13.62
CA LEU A 505 14.85 3.90 -12.40
C LEU A 505 14.94 4.93 -11.29
N ALA A 506 16.09 5.56 -11.10
CA ALA A 506 16.26 6.65 -10.15
C ALA A 506 15.28 7.80 -10.39
N GLN A 507 15.11 8.24 -11.64
CA GLN A 507 14.14 9.29 -12.00
C GLN A 507 12.71 8.86 -11.64
N PHE A 508 12.31 7.65 -12.03
CA PHE A 508 10.97 7.14 -11.75
C PHE A 508 10.71 6.93 -10.25
N PHE A 509 11.68 6.37 -9.55
CA PHE A 509 11.59 6.08 -8.12
C PHE A 509 11.51 7.37 -7.30
N SER A 510 12.33 8.38 -7.63
CA SER A 510 12.22 9.71 -7.01
C SER A 510 10.89 10.39 -7.29
N SER A 511 10.41 10.38 -8.53
CA SER A 511 9.10 10.95 -8.88
C SER A 511 7.95 10.25 -8.13
N MET A 512 8.04 8.93 -8.00
CA MET A 512 7.04 8.11 -7.33
C MET A 512 6.99 8.43 -5.83
N ILE A 513 8.13 8.49 -5.16
CA ILE A 513 8.21 8.83 -3.73
C ILE A 513 7.74 10.26 -3.48
N ARG A 514 8.22 11.23 -4.27
CA ARG A 514 7.82 12.64 -4.09
C ARG A 514 6.31 12.84 -4.24
N ARG A 515 5.67 12.08 -5.13
CA ARG A 515 4.22 12.13 -5.33
C ARG A 515 3.45 11.46 -4.19
N ALA A 516 3.93 10.32 -3.69
CA ALA A 516 3.26 9.61 -2.61
C ALA A 516 3.32 10.34 -1.26
N PHE A 517 4.38 11.12 -1.05
CA PHE A 517 4.66 11.84 0.20
C PHE A 517 4.55 13.37 0.02
N CYS A 518 3.80 13.85 -0.98
CA CYS A 518 3.70 15.29 -1.28
C CYS A 518 3.03 16.09 -0.15
N ASP A 519 2.12 15.46 0.59
CA ASP A 519 1.37 16.10 1.68
C ASP A 519 2.06 15.98 3.05
N THR A 520 3.23 15.32 3.12
CA THR A 520 3.96 15.08 4.36
C THR A 520 5.15 16.03 4.50
N TYR A 521 4.88 17.32 4.75
CA TYR A 521 5.88 18.39 4.85
C TYR A 521 7.01 18.13 5.86
N HIS A 522 6.75 17.36 6.91
CA HIS A 522 7.77 17.04 7.92
C HIS A 522 8.87 16.10 7.38
N LEU A 523 8.61 15.39 6.28
CA LEU A 523 9.58 14.55 5.57
C LEU A 523 10.30 15.26 4.43
N GLU A 524 10.03 16.54 4.15
CA GLU A 524 10.63 17.21 2.98
C GLU A 524 12.17 17.14 3.01
N PHE A 525 12.78 17.37 4.17
CA PHE A 525 14.22 17.18 4.37
C PHE A 525 14.68 15.73 4.19
N GLU A 526 13.88 14.75 4.63
CA GLU A 526 14.21 13.33 4.46
C GLU A 526 14.09 12.90 3.00
N ILE A 527 13.12 13.44 2.26
CA ILE A 527 12.93 13.23 0.81
C ILE A 527 14.09 13.86 0.04
N ASP A 528 14.54 15.06 0.40
CA ASP A 528 15.72 15.68 -0.23
C ASP A 528 17.00 14.85 0.00
N ASN A 529 17.21 14.37 1.23
CA ASN A 529 18.33 13.47 1.54
C ASN A 529 18.22 12.13 0.79
N TYR A 530 17.00 11.64 0.60
CA TYR A 530 16.70 10.45 -0.19
C TYR A 530 17.05 10.65 -1.67
N GLU A 531 16.72 11.79 -2.27
CA GLU A 531 17.09 12.09 -3.66
C GLU A 531 18.62 12.15 -3.81
N LEU A 532 19.31 12.77 -2.84
CA LEU A 532 20.77 12.74 -2.77
C LEU A 532 21.32 11.32 -2.66
N PHE A 533 20.73 10.47 -1.81
CA PHE A 533 21.13 9.08 -1.65
C PHE A 533 20.98 8.27 -2.95
N ILE A 534 19.88 8.45 -3.68
CA ILE A 534 19.67 7.79 -4.98
C ILE A 534 20.69 8.25 -6.01
N ASN A 535 20.93 9.57 -6.08
CA ASN A 535 21.91 10.14 -6.99
C ASN A 535 23.32 9.65 -6.65
N ASP A 536 23.66 9.48 -5.37
CA ASP A 536 24.93 8.90 -4.93
C ASP A 536 25.10 7.45 -5.39
N ASN A 537 24.06 6.60 -5.23
CA ASN A 537 24.09 5.21 -5.72
C ASN A 537 24.26 5.15 -7.26
N CYS A 538 23.57 6.03 -8.00
CA CYS A 538 23.75 6.13 -9.45
C CYS A 538 25.18 6.55 -9.84
N SER A 539 25.71 7.55 -9.13
CA SER A 539 27.07 8.07 -9.34
C SER A 539 28.13 7.02 -8.99
N ARG A 540 27.91 6.23 -7.94
CA ARG A 540 28.78 5.13 -7.53
C ARG A 540 28.87 4.05 -8.61
N LEU A 541 27.74 3.62 -9.18
CA LEU A 541 27.72 2.64 -10.26
C LEU A 541 28.39 3.18 -11.54
N ARG A 542 28.14 4.44 -11.89
CA ARG A 542 28.82 5.14 -13.01
C ARG A 542 30.34 5.15 -12.81
N SER A 543 30.80 5.54 -11.63
CA SER A 543 32.23 5.57 -11.30
C SER A 543 32.87 4.18 -11.37
N GLN A 544 32.19 3.14 -10.89
CA GLN A 544 32.67 1.75 -10.99
C GLN A 544 32.81 1.29 -12.44
N PHE A 545 31.84 1.61 -13.30
CA PHE A 545 31.91 1.28 -14.72
C PHE A 545 33.11 1.96 -15.38
N CYS A 546 33.26 3.27 -15.15
CA CYS A 546 34.40 4.01 -15.68
C CYS A 546 35.71 3.37 -15.22
N LYS A 547 35.89 3.11 -13.91
CA LYS A 547 37.08 2.43 -13.39
C LYS A 547 37.38 1.10 -14.10
N GLN A 548 36.36 0.28 -14.38
CA GLN A 548 36.56 -0.97 -15.10
C GLN A 548 36.98 -0.78 -16.55
N LEU A 549 36.36 0.18 -17.25
CA LEU A 549 36.70 0.49 -18.63
C LEU A 549 38.15 0.98 -18.71
N ILE A 550 38.55 1.83 -17.76
CA ILE A 550 39.93 2.29 -17.58
C ILE A 550 40.87 1.11 -17.32
N LEU A 551 40.56 0.23 -16.37
CA LEU A 551 41.39 -0.94 -16.05
C LEU A 551 41.56 -1.90 -17.24
N LYS A 552 40.47 -2.20 -17.98
CA LYS A 552 40.53 -3.01 -19.21
C LYS A 552 41.47 -2.39 -20.25
N SER A 553 41.41 -1.07 -20.42
CA SER A 553 42.31 -0.35 -21.33
C SER A 553 43.75 -0.22 -20.80
N GLY A 554 43.97 -0.24 -19.48
CA GLY A 554 45.26 0.01 -18.83
C GLY A 554 46.24 -1.18 -18.79
N HIS A 555 45.81 -2.40 -19.09
CA HIS A 555 46.65 -3.61 -19.01
C HIS A 555 47.75 -3.72 -20.10
N ARG A 556 47.92 -2.74 -21.00
CA ARG A 556 48.96 -2.73 -22.04
C ARG A 556 49.88 -1.50 -22.04
N CYS A 557 50.13 -0.86 -20.91
CA CYS A 557 51.26 0.08 -20.81
C CYS A 557 52.61 -0.67 -20.65
N SER A 558 53.01 -1.43 -21.67
CA SER A 558 54.41 -1.81 -21.82
C SER A 558 55.16 -0.69 -22.53
N PRO A 559 56.31 -0.23 -22.02
CA PRO A 559 57.09 0.80 -22.70
C PRO A 559 57.49 0.30 -24.09
N PRO A 560 57.36 1.14 -25.15
CA PRO A 560 57.87 0.76 -26.46
C PRO A 560 59.39 0.54 -26.36
N PRO A 561 59.94 -0.47 -27.07
CA PRO A 561 61.38 -0.67 -27.13
C PRO A 561 62.05 0.61 -27.64
N ALA A 562 63.20 0.96 -27.03
CA ALA A 562 63.88 2.25 -27.07
C ALA A 562 64.41 2.72 -28.46
N CYS A 563 63.83 2.30 -29.57
CA CYS A 563 64.30 2.59 -30.93
C CYS A 563 63.21 2.93 -31.96
N CYS A 564 62.00 3.31 -31.55
CA CYS A 564 60.97 3.76 -32.51
C CYS A 564 61.00 5.28 -32.70
N THR A 565 61.30 5.74 -33.92
CA THR A 565 61.30 7.17 -34.30
C THR A 565 59.90 7.76 -34.49
N ASP A 566 58.85 6.94 -34.51
CA ASP A 566 57.45 7.36 -34.63
C ASP A 566 56.68 7.01 -33.34
N LEU A 567 56.62 7.93 -32.38
CA LEU A 567 55.77 7.78 -31.20
C LEU A 567 54.29 7.87 -31.61
N GLN A 568 53.48 6.91 -31.17
CA GLN A 568 52.03 6.93 -31.29
C GLN A 568 51.38 7.08 -29.91
N PRO A 569 50.11 7.54 -29.83
CA PRO A 569 49.37 7.51 -28.58
C PRO A 569 49.36 6.09 -27.99
N SER A 570 49.46 5.96 -26.68
CA SER A 570 49.51 4.65 -26.02
C SER A 570 48.29 3.81 -26.38
N ILE A 571 48.49 2.50 -26.52
CA ILE A 571 47.46 1.54 -26.95
C ILE A 571 46.17 1.69 -26.12
N SER A 572 46.31 1.90 -24.81
CA SER A 572 45.20 2.15 -23.88
C SER A 572 44.26 3.28 -24.32
N TYR A 573 44.80 4.37 -24.87
CA TYR A 573 44.00 5.50 -25.34
C TYR A 573 43.39 5.26 -26.71
N GLN A 574 44.04 4.47 -27.55
CA GLN A 574 43.47 4.04 -28.84
C GLN A 574 42.30 3.07 -28.59
N GLU A 575 42.45 2.13 -27.65
CA GLU A 575 41.37 1.23 -27.22
C GLU A 575 40.20 2.01 -26.59
N LEU A 576 40.48 3.06 -25.81
CA LEU A 576 39.47 3.97 -25.28
C LEU A 576 38.68 4.67 -26.41
N TYR A 577 39.35 5.13 -27.47
CA TYR A 577 38.67 5.73 -28.63
C TYR A 577 37.68 4.74 -29.27
N PHE A 578 38.10 3.51 -29.53
CA PHE A 578 37.22 2.48 -30.09
C PHE A 578 36.09 2.11 -29.14
N ALA A 579 36.36 2.00 -27.84
CA ALA A 579 35.32 1.73 -26.83
C ALA A 579 34.27 2.84 -26.80
N LEU A 580 34.68 4.11 -26.79
CA LEU A 580 33.77 5.27 -26.83
C LEU A 580 32.95 5.31 -28.12
N ARG A 581 33.56 4.99 -29.27
CA ARG A 581 32.87 4.98 -30.56
C ARG A 581 31.83 3.86 -30.63
N ASN A 582 32.23 2.66 -30.25
CA ASN A 582 31.37 1.48 -30.21
C ASN A 582 30.16 1.73 -29.29
N LEU A 583 30.39 2.31 -28.11
CA LEU A 583 29.33 2.70 -27.18
C LEU A 583 28.37 3.74 -27.76
N LYS A 584 28.89 4.71 -28.53
CA LYS A 584 28.06 5.74 -29.17
C LYS A 584 27.18 5.14 -30.27
N GLU A 585 27.71 4.24 -31.10
CA GLU A 585 26.93 3.55 -32.14
C GLU A 585 25.82 2.69 -31.53
N HIS A 586 26.15 1.90 -30.51
CA HIS A 586 25.14 1.09 -29.82
C HIS A 586 24.09 1.94 -29.11
N ALA A 587 24.45 3.12 -28.59
CA ALA A 587 23.50 4.04 -27.98
C ALA A 587 22.55 4.68 -29.01
N ASP A 588 23.03 4.94 -30.23
CA ASP A 588 22.19 5.38 -31.36
C ASP A 588 21.16 4.29 -31.70
N ASP A 589 21.57 3.02 -31.72
CA ASP A 589 20.70 1.86 -32.02
C ASP A 589 19.71 1.54 -30.89
N THR A 590 20.12 1.73 -29.63
CA THR A 590 19.32 1.43 -28.44
C THR A 590 18.47 2.60 -27.95
N LEU A 591 18.42 3.73 -28.67
CA LEU A 591 17.66 4.94 -28.31
C LEU A 591 17.99 5.52 -26.92
N ILE A 592 19.22 5.30 -26.44
CA ILE A 592 19.70 5.91 -25.19
C ILE A 592 19.83 7.43 -25.40
N GLU A 593 19.45 8.21 -24.39
CA GLU A 593 19.55 9.67 -24.44
C GLU A 593 21.01 10.12 -24.66
N MET A 594 21.30 10.68 -25.84
CA MET A 594 22.65 11.12 -26.22
C MET A 594 23.28 12.14 -25.27
N LYS A 595 22.46 12.94 -24.59
CA LYS A 595 22.93 13.87 -23.56
C LYS A 595 23.51 13.11 -22.37
N TRP A 596 22.78 12.12 -21.86
CA TRP A 596 23.21 11.30 -20.73
C TRP A 596 24.50 10.53 -21.04
N LEU A 597 24.65 10.01 -22.27
CA LEU A 597 25.86 9.33 -22.70
C LEU A 597 27.07 10.27 -22.77
N LYS A 598 26.87 11.50 -23.27
CA LYS A 598 27.92 12.53 -23.25
C LYS A 598 28.40 12.83 -21.84
N ASP A 599 27.48 12.96 -20.89
CA ASP A 599 27.83 13.21 -19.48
C ASP A 599 28.65 12.04 -18.90
N LEU A 600 28.36 10.79 -19.29
CA LEU A 600 29.16 9.61 -18.92
C LEU A 600 30.57 9.66 -19.51
N PHE A 601 30.69 10.07 -20.78
CA PHE A 601 31.98 10.19 -21.42
C PHE A 601 32.83 11.31 -20.84
N ILE A 602 32.23 12.44 -20.46
CA ILE A 602 32.94 13.52 -19.74
C ILE A 602 33.53 12.96 -18.43
N GLU A 603 32.72 12.27 -17.64
CA GLU A 603 33.15 11.69 -16.35
C GLU A 603 34.28 10.66 -16.52
N LEU A 604 34.19 9.82 -17.56
CA LEU A 604 35.24 8.86 -17.91
C LEU A 604 36.55 9.57 -18.29
N MET A 605 36.47 10.63 -19.09
CA MET A 605 37.64 11.40 -19.52
C MET A 605 38.28 12.12 -18.32
N GLU A 606 37.48 12.68 -17.41
CA GLU A 606 37.96 13.27 -16.16
C GLU A 606 38.68 12.24 -15.28
N MET A 607 38.11 11.04 -15.08
CA MET A 607 38.77 9.96 -14.33
C MET A 607 40.05 9.43 -15.00
N MET A 608 40.06 9.32 -16.33
CA MET A 608 41.28 8.95 -17.08
C MET A 608 42.39 9.98 -16.87
N LEU A 609 42.05 11.26 -16.85
CA LEU A 609 43.00 12.34 -16.60
C LEU A 609 43.52 12.29 -15.15
N ASP A 610 42.64 12.13 -14.16
CA ASP A 610 43.05 12.03 -12.75
C ASP A 610 43.96 10.82 -12.47
N THR A 611 43.64 9.64 -13.00
CA THR A 611 44.48 8.43 -12.86
C THR A 611 45.89 8.57 -13.46
N ASN A 612 46.11 9.52 -14.37
CA ASN A 612 47.43 9.84 -14.89
C ASN A 612 48.26 10.74 -13.96
N MET A 613 47.62 11.52 -13.09
CA MET A 613 48.30 12.40 -12.14
C MET A 613 48.76 11.68 -10.88
N ASP A 614 48.05 10.63 -10.47
CA ASP A 614 48.37 9.82 -9.28
C ASP A 614 49.56 8.89 -9.47
N LYS A 615 50.05 8.71 -10.71
CA LYS A 615 51.32 8.02 -10.98
C LYS A 615 52.46 8.97 -10.59
N GLU A 616 52.92 8.82 -9.34
CA GLU A 616 53.96 9.59 -8.65
C GLU A 616 55.20 9.98 -9.49
N GLU A 617 55.87 11.03 -9.02
CA GLU A 617 56.99 11.83 -9.56
C GLU A 617 58.15 11.07 -10.23
N THR A 618 58.26 9.75 -10.09
CA THR A 618 59.29 8.90 -10.71
C THR A 618 59.09 8.66 -12.22
N PHE A 619 57.86 8.71 -12.74
CA PHE A 619 57.59 8.53 -14.18
C PHE A 619 57.84 9.80 -15.02
N LEU A 620 57.91 10.97 -14.38
CA LEU A 620 58.04 12.29 -15.02
C LEU A 620 59.41 12.53 -15.67
N ILE A 621 60.42 11.68 -15.48
CA ILE A 621 61.76 11.94 -16.04
C ILE A 621 62.03 11.10 -17.30
N LEU A 622 61.51 9.87 -17.39
CA LEU A 622 61.84 8.97 -18.50
C LEU A 622 60.87 9.01 -19.69
N ASN A 623 59.61 9.47 -19.51
CA ASN A 623 58.57 9.35 -20.55
C ASN A 623 57.64 10.57 -20.71
N LEU A 624 58.12 11.79 -20.41
CA LEU A 624 57.39 13.05 -20.65
C LEU A 624 56.85 13.16 -22.08
N LYS A 625 57.60 12.60 -23.02
CA LYS A 625 57.27 12.61 -24.43
C LYS A 625 55.97 11.89 -24.75
N GLN A 626 55.81 10.69 -24.20
CA GLN A 626 54.62 9.86 -24.34
C GLN A 626 53.44 10.44 -23.55
N LEU A 627 53.67 10.89 -22.31
CA LEU A 627 52.63 11.49 -21.47
C LEU A 627 52.02 12.74 -22.12
N THR A 628 52.86 13.60 -22.71
CA THR A 628 52.39 14.79 -23.43
C THR A 628 51.56 14.41 -24.65
N LEU A 629 51.98 13.40 -25.42
CA LEU A 629 51.23 12.92 -26.59
C LEU A 629 49.88 12.32 -26.18
N ASP A 630 49.84 11.52 -25.11
CA ASP A 630 48.64 10.87 -24.60
C ASP A 630 47.61 11.88 -24.07
N ILE A 631 48.05 12.91 -23.33
CA ILE A 631 47.17 14.00 -22.86
C ILE A 631 46.61 14.80 -24.04
N HIS A 632 47.43 15.13 -25.05
CA HIS A 632 46.94 15.83 -26.25
C HIS A 632 45.97 14.96 -27.04
N PHE A 633 46.23 13.65 -27.12
CA PHE A 633 45.33 12.71 -27.80
C PHE A 633 43.97 12.57 -27.09
N LEU A 634 43.94 12.48 -25.75
CA LEU A 634 42.69 12.54 -24.98
C LEU A 634 41.89 13.83 -25.25
N ILE A 635 42.55 14.97 -25.29
CA ILE A 635 41.89 16.26 -25.57
C ILE A 635 41.34 16.32 -26.99
N GLU A 636 42.04 15.77 -27.97
CA GLU A 636 41.52 15.67 -29.34
C GLU A 636 40.35 14.69 -29.45
N ILE A 637 40.35 13.58 -28.72
CA ILE A 637 39.17 12.70 -28.60
C ILE A 637 37.98 13.47 -28.02
N ALA A 638 38.18 14.23 -26.93
CA ALA A 638 37.13 15.04 -26.33
C ALA A 638 36.59 16.11 -27.28
N LYS A 639 37.47 16.79 -28.03
CA LYS A 639 37.08 17.77 -29.07
C LYS A 639 36.26 17.14 -30.17
N TRP A 640 36.73 16.03 -30.73
CA TRP A 640 36.07 15.33 -31.83
C TRP A 640 34.73 14.73 -31.41
N GLY A 641 34.64 14.19 -30.19
CA GLY A 641 33.42 13.62 -29.64
C GLY A 641 32.41 14.67 -29.15
N GLY A 642 32.85 15.91 -28.92
CA GLY A 642 32.04 16.95 -28.29
C GLY A 642 31.86 16.74 -26.78
N TYR A 643 32.88 16.19 -26.12
CA TYR A 643 32.93 15.86 -24.68
C TYR A 643 33.83 16.83 -23.90
N LEU A 644 34.09 18.03 -24.42
CA LEU A 644 34.87 19.04 -23.70
C LEU A 644 34.04 19.63 -22.54
N SER A 645 34.61 19.60 -21.33
CA SER A 645 34.09 20.29 -20.14
C SER A 645 35.10 21.34 -19.63
N ASP A 646 34.63 22.30 -18.84
CA ASP A 646 35.51 23.27 -18.16
C ASP A 646 36.51 22.55 -17.23
N THR A 647 36.09 21.45 -16.60
CA THR A 647 36.94 20.60 -15.77
C THR A 647 38.07 19.97 -16.58
N ILE A 648 37.77 19.38 -17.75
CA ILE A 648 38.77 18.79 -18.65
C ILE A 648 39.76 19.86 -19.13
N MET A 649 39.28 21.05 -19.47
CA MET A 649 40.15 22.16 -19.89
C MET A 649 41.04 22.67 -18.74
N ASN A 650 40.49 22.80 -17.53
CA ASN A 650 41.27 23.18 -16.34
C ASN A 650 42.33 22.12 -16.01
N PHE A 651 41.97 20.84 -16.10
CA PHE A 651 42.91 19.73 -15.96
C PHE A 651 44.02 19.84 -16.99
N TYR A 652 43.67 20.06 -18.27
CA TYR A 652 44.64 20.23 -19.34
C TYR A 652 45.62 21.37 -19.03
N PHE A 653 45.15 22.57 -18.69
CA PHE A 653 46.03 23.70 -18.36
C PHE A 653 46.94 23.42 -17.14
N HIS A 654 46.42 22.73 -16.13
CA HIS A 654 47.20 22.35 -14.96
C HIS A 654 48.26 21.28 -15.30
N SER A 655 47.90 20.28 -16.11
CA SER A 655 48.82 19.27 -16.62
C SER A 655 49.89 19.89 -17.51
N GLU A 656 49.50 20.83 -18.39
CA GLU A 656 50.40 21.59 -19.26
C GLU A 656 51.41 22.39 -18.44
N SER A 657 50.95 23.11 -17.39
CA SER A 657 51.82 23.85 -16.48
C SER A 657 52.81 22.95 -15.75
N ARG A 658 52.37 21.77 -15.28
CA ARG A 658 53.25 20.79 -14.62
C ARG A 658 54.28 20.20 -15.58
N ILE A 659 53.85 19.77 -16.76
CA ILE A 659 54.73 19.27 -17.82
C ILE A 659 55.74 20.36 -18.18
N LYS A 660 55.30 21.61 -18.40
CA LYS A 660 56.17 22.76 -18.66
C LYS A 660 57.22 22.94 -17.56
N SER A 661 56.83 22.84 -16.29
CA SER A 661 57.78 22.96 -15.17
C SER A 661 58.81 21.82 -15.14
N ALA A 662 58.40 20.58 -15.42
CA ALA A 662 59.29 19.41 -15.50
C ALA A 662 60.26 19.49 -16.70
N PHE A 663 59.80 20.03 -17.82
CA PHE A 663 60.63 20.30 -18.98
C PHE A 663 61.71 21.36 -18.68
N LEU A 664 61.34 22.43 -17.96
CA LEU A 664 62.26 23.50 -17.57
C LEU A 664 63.30 23.05 -16.53
N SER A 665 62.96 22.09 -15.65
CA SER A 665 63.92 21.51 -14.70
C SER A 665 64.95 20.59 -15.34
N THR A 666 64.77 20.19 -16.61
CA THR A 666 65.64 19.25 -17.35
C THR A 666 66.58 19.97 -18.34
N GLU A 667 66.88 21.27 -18.13
CA GLU A 667 67.75 22.11 -18.98
C GLU A 667 67.30 22.30 -20.44
N MET A 668 65.99 22.14 -20.75
CA MET A 668 65.45 22.42 -22.10
C MET A 668 64.79 23.80 -22.18
N ASP A 669 65.01 24.51 -23.30
CA ASP A 669 64.50 25.86 -23.54
C ASP A 669 62.98 25.88 -23.86
N LEU A 670 62.32 26.99 -23.52
CA LEU A 670 60.88 27.27 -23.67
C LEU A 670 60.43 27.15 -25.15
N GLU A 671 61.31 27.50 -26.09
CA GLU A 671 61.06 27.37 -27.53
C GLU A 671 60.97 25.91 -27.98
N ARG A 672 61.79 25.02 -27.41
CA ARG A 672 61.71 23.58 -27.69
C ARG A 672 60.45 22.95 -27.11
N TYR A 673 59.99 23.44 -25.95
CA TYR A 673 58.73 22.99 -25.37
C TYR A 673 57.53 23.34 -26.26
N MET A 674 57.47 24.55 -26.82
CA MET A 674 56.39 24.94 -27.73
C MET A 674 56.36 24.09 -29.01
N ILE A 675 57.53 23.81 -29.59
CA ILE A 675 57.68 22.88 -30.73
C ILE A 675 57.19 21.48 -30.34
N TYR A 676 57.43 21.06 -29.10
CA TYR A 676 57.02 19.76 -28.59
C TYR A 676 55.50 19.63 -28.44
N VAL A 677 54.85 20.67 -27.93
CA VAL A 677 53.37 20.76 -27.81
C VAL A 677 52.71 20.77 -29.19
N GLU A 678 53.25 21.53 -30.15
CA GLU A 678 52.76 21.57 -31.53
C GLU A 678 52.91 20.21 -32.22
N TRP A 679 54.07 19.55 -32.03
CA TRP A 679 54.29 18.17 -32.49
C TRP A 679 53.28 17.19 -31.89
N ALA A 680 53.05 17.23 -30.57
CA ALA A 680 52.14 16.31 -29.89
C ALA A 680 50.70 16.49 -30.37
N THR A 681 50.25 17.74 -30.52
CA THR A 681 48.91 18.08 -31.03
C THR A 681 48.73 17.56 -32.46
N LYS A 682 49.69 17.82 -33.35
CA LYS A 682 49.63 17.36 -34.74
C LYS A 682 49.63 15.84 -34.83
N THR A 683 50.51 15.17 -34.08
CA THR A 683 50.62 13.70 -34.05
C THR A 683 49.34 13.06 -33.50
N ALA A 684 48.72 13.66 -32.48
CA ALA A 684 47.43 13.21 -31.95
C ALA A 684 46.30 13.31 -32.99
N ILE A 685 46.20 14.43 -33.70
CA ILE A 685 45.19 14.62 -34.76
C ILE A 685 45.39 13.61 -35.89
N GLU A 686 46.63 13.42 -36.35
CA GLU A 686 46.96 12.45 -37.40
C GLU A 686 46.66 11.01 -36.96
N ALA A 687 46.94 10.65 -35.71
CA ALA A 687 46.61 9.35 -35.16
C ALA A 687 45.08 9.13 -35.10
N LEU A 688 44.33 10.14 -34.66
CA LEU A 688 42.87 10.08 -34.56
C LEU A 688 42.21 9.93 -35.94
N GLN A 689 42.71 10.65 -36.94
CA GLN A 689 42.26 10.51 -38.34
C GLN A 689 42.50 9.10 -38.87
N LYS A 690 43.69 8.54 -38.64
CA LYS A 690 44.02 7.15 -39.05
C LYS A 690 43.12 6.12 -38.39
N LEU A 691 42.86 6.26 -37.08
CA LEU A 691 41.95 5.35 -36.36
C LEU A 691 40.53 5.43 -36.90
N HIS A 692 40.06 6.64 -37.23
CA HIS A 692 38.74 6.83 -37.82
C HIS A 692 38.62 6.24 -39.23
N GLU A 693 39.67 6.29 -40.04
CA GLU A 693 39.71 5.65 -41.37
C GLU A 693 39.73 4.11 -41.26
N LEU A 694 40.46 3.56 -40.29
CA LEU A 694 40.49 2.12 -40.01
C LEU A 694 39.10 1.61 -39.62
N ASP A 695 38.43 2.31 -38.72
CA ASP A 695 37.06 2.02 -38.27
C ASP A 695 36.06 1.98 -39.44
N LYS A 696 36.14 2.96 -40.34
CA LYS A 696 35.33 3.01 -41.57
C LYS A 696 35.62 1.85 -42.53
N ALA A 697 36.87 1.41 -42.61
CA ALA A 697 37.24 0.28 -43.47
C ALA A 697 36.75 -1.06 -42.89
N GLU A 698 36.79 -1.20 -41.56
CA GLU A 698 36.36 -2.40 -40.84
C GLU A 698 34.84 -2.58 -40.88
N THR A 699 34.07 -1.50 -40.66
CA THR A 699 32.60 -1.45 -40.80
C THR A 699 32.12 -1.77 -42.22
N LEU A 700 32.79 -1.24 -43.25
CA LEU A 700 32.48 -1.61 -44.64
C LEU A 700 32.81 -3.08 -44.92
N SER A 701 33.86 -3.64 -44.32
CA SER A 701 34.21 -5.05 -44.52
C SER A 701 33.20 -6.01 -43.87
N SER A 702 32.66 -5.68 -42.70
CA SER A 702 31.66 -6.48 -41.99
C SER A 702 30.28 -6.41 -42.67
N GLU A 703 29.88 -5.25 -43.20
CA GLU A 703 28.69 -5.13 -44.06
C GLU A 703 28.81 -5.97 -45.34
N PHE A 704 30.00 -6.00 -45.96
CA PHE A 704 30.24 -6.83 -47.14
C PHE A 704 30.18 -8.34 -46.82
N ILE A 705 30.64 -8.77 -45.64
CA ILE A 705 30.57 -10.19 -45.21
C ILE A 705 29.13 -10.59 -44.89
N ASN A 706 28.37 -9.76 -44.16
CA ASN A 706 26.96 -10.02 -43.85
C ASN A 706 26.08 -10.10 -45.11
N ASN A 707 26.33 -9.26 -46.10
CA ASN A 707 25.63 -9.32 -47.39
C ASN A 707 25.96 -10.59 -48.19
N ILE A 708 27.16 -11.16 -48.05
CA ILE A 708 27.55 -12.42 -48.70
C ILE A 708 26.91 -13.64 -47.99
N GLU A 709 26.74 -13.58 -46.66
CA GLU A 709 26.01 -14.62 -45.90
C GLU A 709 24.50 -14.60 -46.15
N GLU A 710 23.90 -13.42 -46.37
CA GLU A 710 22.49 -13.33 -46.80
C GLU A 710 22.26 -13.78 -48.26
N GLU A 711 23.20 -13.53 -49.18
CA GLU A 711 23.10 -14.02 -50.57
C GLU A 711 23.35 -15.54 -50.71
N THR A 712 24.17 -16.13 -49.83
CA THR A 712 24.43 -17.59 -49.84
C THR A 712 23.31 -18.41 -49.21
N ASN A 713 22.49 -17.83 -48.33
CA ASN A 713 21.31 -18.51 -47.76
C ASN A 713 20.06 -18.45 -48.65
N ASN A 714 20.05 -17.60 -49.69
CA ASN A 714 18.92 -17.42 -50.60
C ASN A 714 19.08 -18.09 -51.98
N SER A 715 20.15 -18.86 -52.21
CA SER A 715 20.43 -19.46 -53.53
C SER A 715 20.72 -20.97 -53.48
N THR A 716 19.79 -21.74 -52.91
CA THR A 716 19.65 -23.18 -53.20
C THR A 716 18.45 -23.41 -54.13
N GLU A 717 18.62 -23.14 -55.43
CA GLU A 717 17.95 -23.91 -56.48
C GLU A 717 18.54 -23.61 -57.88
N SER A 718 18.87 -24.70 -58.60
CA SER A 718 19.17 -24.81 -60.04
C SER A 718 20.64 -24.87 -60.51
N CYS A 719 20.89 -25.88 -61.35
CA CYS A 719 22.15 -26.49 -61.76
C CYS A 719 22.99 -25.72 -62.79
N GLY A 720 24.30 -26.05 -62.87
CA GLY A 720 25.09 -25.98 -64.11
C GLY A 720 26.59 -25.69 -63.90
N SER A 721 27.47 -26.46 -64.52
CA SER A 721 28.93 -26.50 -64.30
C SER A 721 29.75 -25.43 -65.05
N ILE A 722 31.05 -25.35 -64.68
CA ILE A 722 32.21 -24.67 -65.33
C ILE A 722 32.34 -23.19 -64.90
N ASP A 723 33.47 -22.62 -64.43
CA ASP A 723 34.89 -22.93 -64.59
C ASP A 723 35.69 -22.49 -63.36
N ALA A 724 36.71 -23.26 -62.99
CA ALA A 724 37.63 -22.95 -61.90
C ALA A 724 38.78 -22.09 -62.42
N THR A 725 38.74 -20.77 -62.26
CA THR A 725 39.93 -19.89 -62.28
C THR A 725 39.57 -18.49 -61.82
N LYS A 726 39.67 -18.24 -60.51
CA LYS A 726 39.97 -16.96 -59.84
C LYS A 726 39.75 -17.09 -58.32
N SER A 727 40.53 -17.96 -57.69
CA SER A 727 40.67 -17.98 -56.23
C SER A 727 42.15 -18.17 -55.91
N LYS A 728 42.91 -17.08 -56.04
CA LYS A 728 44.31 -17.03 -55.61
C LYS A 728 44.72 -15.74 -54.89
N ASP A 729 43.86 -14.73 -54.80
CA ASP A 729 44.21 -13.44 -54.17
C ASP A 729 43.53 -13.17 -52.81
N VAL A 730 42.65 -14.04 -52.31
CA VAL A 730 41.93 -13.82 -51.02
C VAL A 730 42.50 -14.65 -49.86
N THR A 731 43.35 -15.63 -50.13
CA THR A 731 43.94 -16.50 -49.07
C THR A 731 45.23 -15.93 -48.45
N ALA A 732 45.59 -14.67 -48.75
CA ALA A 732 46.79 -14.01 -48.24
C ALA A 732 46.56 -13.14 -46.99
N CYS A 733 45.31 -12.78 -46.64
CA CYS A 733 45.03 -11.89 -45.50
C CYS A 733 44.59 -12.58 -44.20
N ILE A 734 44.42 -13.91 -44.18
CA ILE A 734 43.97 -14.66 -42.98
C ILE A 734 45.15 -15.30 -42.20
N LYS A 735 46.40 -15.10 -42.61
CA LYS A 735 47.58 -15.75 -41.98
C LYS A 735 48.44 -14.86 -41.05
N MET A 736 47.88 -13.82 -40.43
CA MET A 736 48.65 -12.93 -39.54
C MET A 736 48.19 -12.92 -38.06
N PHE A 737 47.34 -13.85 -37.60
CA PHE A 737 47.00 -13.97 -36.16
C PHE A 737 46.84 -15.40 -35.62
N GLU A 738 47.41 -16.40 -36.27
CA GLU A 738 47.58 -17.74 -35.66
C GLU A 738 49.07 -18.11 -35.61
N ILE A 739 49.64 -18.08 -34.40
CA ILE A 739 50.38 -19.17 -33.74
C ILE A 739 51.28 -18.59 -32.64
N GLY A 740 51.06 -19.08 -31.42
CA GLY A 740 51.92 -18.87 -30.26
C GLY A 740 51.54 -19.69 -29.03
N ILE A 741 50.87 -20.85 -29.19
CA ILE A 741 50.80 -21.86 -28.13
C ILE A 741 52.01 -22.79 -28.34
N VAL A 742 52.97 -22.72 -27.42
CA VAL A 742 54.06 -23.69 -27.32
C VAL A 742 53.65 -24.77 -26.31
N PRO A 743 53.68 -26.07 -26.66
CA PRO A 743 53.44 -27.16 -25.72
C PRO A 743 54.72 -27.44 -24.90
N LEU A 744 54.54 -27.59 -23.58
CA LEU A 744 55.56 -28.04 -22.64
C LEU A 744 55.42 -29.57 -22.45
N GLU A 745 56.24 -30.34 -23.16
CA GLU A 745 56.73 -31.65 -22.73
C GLU A 745 58.25 -31.47 -22.56
N GLY A 746 58.96 -31.93 -21.55
CA GLY A 746 58.74 -32.90 -20.50
C GLY A 746 60.13 -33.46 -20.21
N ASN A 747 60.60 -33.42 -18.96
CA ASN A 747 61.77 -34.19 -18.55
C ASN A 747 61.45 -34.83 -17.20
N ALA A 748 61.39 -36.17 -17.25
CA ALA A 748 61.15 -37.05 -16.15
C ALA A 748 62.47 -37.42 -15.43
N SER A 749 62.38 -37.55 -14.11
CA SER A 749 63.20 -38.42 -13.24
C SER A 749 62.36 -38.61 -11.96
N VAL A 750 61.51 -39.64 -11.88
CA VAL A 750 61.77 -41.03 -11.43
C VAL A 750 61.92 -41.12 -9.90
N GLU A 751 60.97 -41.88 -9.32
CA GLU A 751 60.96 -42.62 -8.03
C GLU A 751 61.04 -41.76 -6.74
N GLU A 752 60.28 -42.00 -5.67
CA GLU A 752 59.81 -43.27 -5.09
C GLU A 752 58.73 -42.98 -4.00
N GLU A 753 57.76 -43.89 -3.88
CA GLU A 753 57.14 -44.41 -2.65
C GLU A 753 56.32 -43.56 -1.63
N ASN A 754 55.09 -44.09 -1.44
CA ASN A 754 54.43 -44.50 -0.18
C ASN A 754 53.40 -43.60 0.53
N GLU A 755 52.21 -44.22 0.67
CA GLU A 755 51.26 -44.25 1.80
C GLU A 755 50.89 -42.90 2.44
N LYS A 756 49.64 -42.42 2.40
CA LYS A 756 48.46 -42.96 3.11
C LYS A 756 47.28 -42.00 2.88
#